data_AF-A0A7S3P046-F1
#
_entry.id   AF-A0A7S3P046-F1
#
_cell.length_a   1.000
_cell.length_b   1.000
_cell.length_c   1.000
_cell.angle_alpha   90.00
_cell.angle_beta   90.00
_cell.angle_gamma   90.00
#
_symmetry.space_group_name_H-M   'P 1'
#
loop_
_entity.id
_entity.type
_entity.pdbx_description
1 polymer ?
#
loop_
_entity_poly.entity_id
_entity_poly.type
_entity_poly.pdbx_seq_one_letter_code
_entity_poly.pdbx_strand_id
1 'polypeptide(L)'
;PSAVFVVRSHLFLVCIIDRLGEIERPLPCMYTSSTIEIKKSLRMRGVIFEEEKKMDAADAAKALSEEPPRKKEEPPVAMAPPLLNAQPPSTAVRIAGHMLRTLTLDGPLLVVLLTFAAVSWCSHVTTTYLVPQYHDMRMTPERQATEMTYYVRECSATDLSTKNGMELFLPQNATPDDAYEHQLKHGFTVFRSVLQKDTAKNLRDYVSARNYNLTEQESIFVIENENRYSFGLGTDEPVVAKAMKELTTHPLLRASVEKILGPNPALIEMTAITSSYGAVHQHWHDDVVPFGSPVRHARAFGPSYSVFVQLQDTTKEMGATGACPGTHYCSGGVEMDLCGEEGFQLVNENGVWATGDALLMNMNSFHRGSAHTDPNAPDRVMLILTWMPKPKEFAESRRMAQGITFSIRWDMWGHTWDDLAHATERMGQPWATLRSLALYKPRDAEWGMDYITSSSLRGVGLETGFDGEAMAKFQKWGQITWLPMFLQEKGLDPDEEDVWLKYCTRTLKKVHTFLGLVVFSAISGYAVICAVVSILQTKRSWAHSFGLSILRLGAICAAAYVVFVGLKSHVDSTRWAADIRGNRRYSSVFANDLAYGVKSEGLTTLPHRKDVLIENRFGSSYLHFYNDYVNGHPGNRYFLDLVNGVSAAFGSYPFWLQEATARYVTESVLANQGRFLEQGVNGDWYINDFEEAMVYTRKTLVQKTMPVVAAVLQELRFIVSGFRFSTLRNTKLAQKHMAPFLKSFEEKLVAQVLKEEPAGTSPNTSYVRPPDVEPLLGPDNVTVLKFKAPVTGTLAPALAVKHPLRTPHSNATWKRRGKPSKVVPSEPEPGAWFSTGSSVEAFFEGFWFIGEVTQVTAFGKYYVVFPDGDQSWFSREFVRPFEPYHVGEPLQVYQDGMMDYEHCEIVAAEDDGTYHAVLSRSDKYYDKVLPQYFRRYHFGDPIEERTYTGAY
;
A
#
# COMPACT_ATOMS: atom_id res chain seq x y z
N PRO A 1 -6.76 -23.50 19.70
CA PRO A 1 -5.31 -23.52 20.00
C PRO A 1 -4.44 -24.03 18.83
N SER A 2 -4.76 -25.19 18.24
CA SER A 2 -4.00 -25.79 17.12
C SER A 2 -4.23 -25.09 15.77
N ALA A 3 -5.41 -24.48 15.58
CA ALA A 3 -5.71 -23.63 14.40
C ALA A 3 -4.87 -22.34 14.37
N VAL A 4 -4.41 -21.84 15.53
CA VAL A 4 -3.55 -20.64 15.65
C VAL A 4 -2.12 -20.94 15.15
N PHE A 5 -1.68 -22.20 15.19
CA PHE A 5 -0.37 -22.61 14.69
C PHE A 5 -0.34 -22.73 13.16
N VAL A 6 -1.42 -23.22 12.55
CA VAL A 6 -1.60 -23.27 11.09
C VAL A 6 -1.75 -21.86 10.50
N VAL A 7 -2.45 -20.98 11.23
CA VAL A 7 -2.53 -19.54 10.91
C VAL A 7 -1.16 -18.87 11.06
N ARG A 8 -0.33 -19.22 12.05
CA ARG A 8 1.07 -18.73 12.13
C ARG A 8 1.94 -19.16 10.95
N SER A 9 1.78 -20.36 10.40
CA SER A 9 2.48 -20.80 9.19
C SER A 9 2.00 -20.07 7.92
N HIS A 10 0.75 -19.63 7.91
CA HIS A 10 0.13 -18.81 6.85
C HIS A 10 0.59 -17.35 6.89
N LEU A 11 0.60 -16.77 8.10
CA LEU A 11 1.18 -15.47 8.40
C LEU A 11 2.67 -15.45 8.06
N PHE A 12 3.37 -16.57 8.22
CA PHE A 12 4.82 -16.62 8.02
C PHE A 12 5.23 -16.38 6.57
N LEU A 13 4.54 -16.90 5.55
CA LEU A 13 4.96 -16.68 4.14
C LEU A 13 4.61 -15.29 3.60
N VAL A 14 3.60 -14.64 4.17
CA VAL A 14 3.14 -13.31 3.76
C VAL A 14 3.81 -12.20 4.59
N CYS A 15 4.04 -12.40 5.89
CA CYS A 15 4.85 -11.50 6.74
C CYS A 15 6.36 -11.57 6.45
N ILE A 16 6.82 -12.56 5.67
CA ILE A 16 8.22 -12.66 5.19
C ILE A 16 8.68 -11.37 4.52
N ILE A 17 7.82 -10.71 3.75
CA ILE A 17 8.24 -9.54 2.97
C ILE A 17 8.62 -8.38 3.90
N ASP A 18 8.12 -8.33 5.14
CA ASP A 18 8.29 -7.16 5.99
C ASP A 18 9.24 -7.34 7.18
N ARG A 19 9.25 -8.51 7.84
CA ARG A 19 10.22 -8.76 8.93
C ARG A 19 11.68 -8.87 8.45
N LEU A 20 11.89 -8.86 7.13
CA LEU A 20 13.20 -8.89 6.48
C LEU A 20 13.77 -7.50 6.20
N GLY A 21 13.03 -6.43 6.48
CA GLY A 21 13.57 -5.08 6.60
C GLY A 21 14.29 -4.81 7.93
N GLU A 22 13.93 -5.49 9.03
CA GLU A 22 14.22 -4.97 10.38
C GLU A 22 15.14 -5.80 11.31
N ILE A 23 15.62 -7.00 10.98
CA ILE A 23 16.46 -7.78 11.92
C ILE A 23 17.57 -8.62 11.23
N GLU A 24 18.84 -8.29 11.48
CA GLU A 24 20.01 -9.16 11.21
C GLU A 24 20.86 -9.41 12.46
N ARG A 25 20.98 -10.68 12.90
CA ARG A 25 22.24 -11.30 13.39
C ARG A 25 22.16 -12.83 13.25
N PRO A 26 23.20 -13.53 12.75
CA PRO A 26 23.28 -14.99 12.77
C PRO A 26 24.14 -15.53 13.92
N LEU A 27 23.81 -16.73 14.41
CA LEU A 27 24.71 -17.62 15.14
C LEU A 27 25.09 -18.80 14.22
N PRO A 28 26.34 -19.29 14.24
CA PRO A 28 26.83 -20.28 13.29
C PRO A 28 26.60 -21.71 13.79
N CYS A 29 26.20 -22.63 12.91
CA CYS A 29 26.60 -24.04 13.04
C CYS A 29 26.57 -24.81 11.71
N MET A 30 27.69 -25.51 11.50
CA MET A 30 28.06 -26.37 10.38
C MET A 30 27.28 -27.70 10.38
N TYR A 31 27.00 -28.28 9.21
CA TYR A 31 27.57 -29.59 8.77
C TYR A 31 27.00 -30.05 7.41
N THR A 32 27.78 -30.95 6.80
CA THR A 32 27.92 -31.31 5.39
C THR A 32 27.14 -32.54 4.92
N SER A 33 26.72 -32.47 3.64
CA SER A 33 26.64 -33.50 2.58
C SER A 33 26.15 -34.93 2.87
N SER A 34 25.23 -35.43 2.03
CA SER A 34 25.60 -36.28 0.88
C SER A 34 24.38 -36.85 0.16
N THR A 35 24.50 -36.91 -1.16
CA THR A 35 23.48 -37.25 -2.15
C THR A 35 23.61 -38.72 -2.56
N ILE A 36 22.50 -39.45 -2.69
CA ILE A 36 22.45 -40.73 -3.42
C ILE A 36 21.22 -40.72 -4.34
N GLU A 37 21.47 -40.96 -5.61
CA GLU A 37 20.57 -40.94 -6.76
C GLU A 37 20.23 -42.38 -7.16
N ILE A 38 18.95 -42.79 -7.18
CA ILE A 38 18.50 -44.02 -7.87
C ILE A 38 17.14 -43.80 -8.58
N LYS A 39 17.11 -44.29 -9.82
CA LYS A 39 16.12 -44.12 -10.88
C LYS A 39 14.86 -45.02 -10.76
N LYS A 40 13.75 -44.41 -11.20
CA LYS A 40 12.62 -44.88 -12.04
C LYS A 40 11.84 -46.18 -11.73
N SER A 41 10.50 -46.00 -11.87
CA SER A 41 9.54 -46.83 -12.64
C SER A 41 8.61 -47.76 -11.84
N LEU A 42 7.31 -47.42 -11.74
CA LEU A 42 6.25 -47.96 -12.62
C LEU A 42 4.86 -47.41 -12.26
N ARG A 43 4.05 -47.21 -13.32
CA ARG A 43 2.62 -46.88 -13.35
C ARG A 43 1.78 -48.01 -12.74
N MET A 44 0.64 -47.69 -12.12
CA MET A 44 -0.65 -48.33 -12.45
C MET A 44 -1.86 -47.43 -12.15
N ARG A 45 -2.82 -47.51 -13.08
CA ARG A 45 -4.18 -46.95 -13.09
C ARG A 45 -4.98 -47.62 -11.97
N GLY A 46 -5.81 -46.93 -11.18
CA GLY A 46 -7.07 -46.30 -11.57
C GLY A 46 -8.20 -47.30 -11.31
N VAL A 47 -9.18 -46.95 -10.46
CA VAL A 47 -10.60 -47.33 -10.52
C VAL A 47 -11.33 -46.60 -9.39
N ILE A 48 -12.51 -46.10 -9.76
CA ILE A 48 -13.46 -45.24 -9.05
C ILE A 48 -14.40 -46.13 -8.22
N PHE A 49 -14.82 -45.67 -7.04
CA PHE A 49 -16.09 -46.09 -6.44
C PHE A 49 -16.75 -44.89 -5.74
N GLU A 50 -17.93 -44.53 -6.27
CA GLU A 50 -19.00 -43.84 -5.56
C GLU A 50 -19.69 -44.85 -4.61
N GLU A 51 -20.06 -44.43 -3.41
CA GLU A 51 -21.48 -44.27 -3.06
C GLU A 51 -21.65 -43.77 -1.62
N GLU A 52 -22.73 -43.00 -1.47
CA GLU A 52 -23.22 -42.36 -0.26
C GLU A 52 -23.65 -43.35 0.83
N LYS A 53 -23.58 -42.91 2.10
CA LYS A 53 -24.76 -42.96 2.98
C LYS A 53 -24.62 -42.06 4.20
N LYS A 54 -25.67 -41.26 4.40
CA LYS A 54 -26.00 -40.48 5.60
C LYS A 54 -26.33 -41.43 6.77
N MET A 55 -25.89 -41.08 7.96
CA MET A 55 -26.52 -41.55 9.20
C MET A 55 -26.43 -40.45 10.27
N ASP A 56 -27.59 -39.95 10.65
CA ASP A 56 -27.81 -39.06 11.79
C ASP A 56 -27.61 -39.84 13.10
N ALA A 57 -27.01 -39.16 14.08
CA ALA A 57 -26.80 -39.66 15.43
C ALA A 57 -27.82 -39.03 16.37
N ALA A 58 -28.60 -39.86 17.06
CA ALA A 58 -29.40 -39.47 18.21
C ALA A 58 -29.21 -40.51 19.34
N ASP A 59 -29.00 -39.95 20.53
CA ASP A 59 -29.33 -40.47 21.86
C ASP A 59 -28.64 -41.73 22.40
N ALA A 60 -27.66 -41.48 23.28
CA ALA A 60 -27.14 -42.45 24.24
C ALA A 60 -27.38 -41.94 25.68
N ALA A 61 -28.33 -42.57 26.38
CA ALA A 61 -28.39 -42.58 27.85
C ALA A 61 -29.22 -43.78 28.37
N LYS A 62 -28.84 -44.28 29.56
CA LYS A 62 -29.35 -45.43 30.33
C LYS A 62 -28.84 -46.82 29.90
N ALA A 63 -28.47 -47.74 30.78
CA ALA A 63 -28.47 -47.79 32.24
C ALA A 63 -27.40 -48.80 32.71
N LEU A 64 -26.77 -48.49 33.84
CA LEU A 64 -25.90 -49.37 34.63
C LEU A 64 -26.74 -49.93 35.77
N SER A 65 -26.98 -51.25 35.79
CA SER A 65 -26.95 -52.10 36.99
C SER A 65 -27.47 -53.49 36.63
N GLU A 66 -26.62 -54.50 36.68
CA GLU A 66 -26.99 -55.85 37.11
C GLU A 66 -25.72 -56.69 37.31
N GLU A 67 -25.58 -57.25 38.52
CA GLU A 67 -24.51 -58.18 38.92
C GLU A 67 -24.69 -59.54 38.21
N PRO A 68 -23.60 -60.24 37.83
CA PRO A 68 -23.70 -61.62 37.39
C PRO A 68 -23.55 -62.62 38.58
N PRO A 69 -24.18 -63.81 38.48
CA PRO A 69 -24.21 -64.77 39.56
C PRO A 69 -22.91 -65.59 39.68
N ARG A 70 -22.56 -65.91 40.94
CA ARG A 70 -21.57 -66.92 41.33
C ARG A 70 -21.81 -68.25 40.60
N LYS A 71 -20.78 -68.75 39.91
CA LYS A 71 -20.68 -70.15 39.47
C LYS A 71 -19.60 -70.91 40.23
N LYS A 72 -19.92 -72.20 40.40
CA LYS A 72 -19.35 -73.23 41.28
C LYS A 72 -17.89 -73.59 40.96
N GLU A 73 -17.19 -74.01 42.02
CA GLU A 73 -15.88 -74.65 42.03
C GLU A 73 -15.95 -76.07 41.45
N GLU A 74 -14.94 -76.43 40.63
CA GLU A 74 -14.59 -77.80 40.24
C GLU A 74 -13.11 -78.06 40.58
N PRO A 75 -12.72 -79.32 40.90
CA PRO A 75 -11.42 -79.69 41.47
C PRO A 75 -10.31 -79.86 40.41
N PRO A 76 -9.02 -79.94 40.84
CA PRO A 76 -7.88 -79.59 39.99
C PRO A 76 -7.43 -80.76 39.11
N VAL A 77 -7.29 -80.49 37.82
CA VAL A 77 -6.55 -81.35 36.89
C VAL A 77 -5.11 -80.85 36.80
N ALA A 78 -4.15 -81.72 37.12
CA ALA A 78 -2.73 -81.44 37.06
C ALA A 78 -2.29 -81.05 35.63
N MET A 79 -1.98 -79.77 35.43
CA MET A 79 -1.36 -79.26 34.22
C MET A 79 0.16 -79.12 34.39
N ALA A 80 0.87 -79.44 33.31
CA ALA A 80 2.30 -79.20 33.12
C ALA A 80 2.72 -77.77 33.57
N PRO A 81 3.98 -77.58 34.01
CA PRO A 81 4.46 -76.29 34.52
C PRO A 81 4.12 -75.18 33.52
N PRO A 82 3.40 -74.12 33.93
CA PRO A 82 3.05 -73.03 33.03
C PRO A 82 4.35 -72.37 32.61
N LEU A 83 4.62 -72.38 31.30
CA LEU A 83 5.47 -71.36 30.69
C LEU A 83 5.03 -70.03 31.29
N LEU A 84 5.94 -69.33 31.99
CA LEU A 84 5.72 -68.03 32.61
C LEU A 84 4.80 -67.19 31.72
N ASN A 85 3.50 -67.18 32.04
CA ASN A 85 2.52 -66.39 31.33
C ASN A 85 2.83 -64.96 31.73
N ALA A 86 3.69 -64.32 30.93
CA ALA A 86 4.02 -62.91 31.09
C ALA A 86 2.70 -62.17 31.25
N GLN A 87 2.47 -61.62 32.46
CA GLN A 87 1.26 -60.86 32.72
C GLN A 87 1.15 -59.79 31.63
N PRO A 88 -0.05 -59.59 31.05
CA PRO A 88 -0.23 -58.56 30.05
C PRO A 88 0.29 -57.24 30.63
N PRO A 89 1.06 -56.45 29.86
CA PRO A 89 1.59 -55.18 30.34
C PRO A 89 0.42 -54.37 30.89
N SER A 90 0.63 -53.76 32.07
CA SER A 90 -0.40 -53.02 32.77
C SER A 90 -1.02 -51.97 31.86
N THR A 91 -2.30 -51.63 32.08
CA THR A 91 -3.01 -50.61 31.29
C THR A 91 -2.21 -49.30 31.22
N ALA A 92 -1.49 -48.95 32.29
CA ALA A 92 -0.59 -47.80 32.33
C ALA A 92 0.56 -47.89 31.32
N VAL A 93 1.21 -49.05 31.18
CA VAL A 93 2.29 -49.26 30.19
C VAL A 93 1.75 -49.15 28.77
N ARG A 94 0.54 -49.65 28.50
CA ARG A 94 -0.10 -49.52 27.17
C ARG A 94 -0.44 -48.06 26.84
N ILE A 95 -1.01 -47.33 27.80
CA ILE A 95 -1.32 -45.91 27.66
C ILE A 95 -0.02 -45.13 27.43
N ALA A 96 1.02 -45.37 28.23
CA ALA A 96 2.32 -44.72 28.07
C ALA A 96 2.95 -45.02 26.71
N GLY A 97 2.87 -46.26 26.23
CA GLY A 97 3.34 -46.63 24.88
C GLY A 97 2.58 -45.93 23.76
N HIS A 98 1.25 -45.80 23.89
CA HIS A 98 0.44 -45.04 22.93
C HIS A 98 0.77 -43.55 22.95
N MET A 99 0.90 -42.95 24.14
CA MET A 99 1.29 -41.54 24.29
C MET A 99 2.67 -41.29 23.71
N LEU A 100 3.66 -42.14 24.03
CA LEU A 100 5.02 -42.02 23.51
C LEU A 100 5.02 -42.09 21.99
N ARG A 101 4.40 -43.11 21.39
CA ARG A 101 4.27 -43.21 19.93
C ARG A 101 3.60 -41.99 19.31
N THR A 102 2.53 -41.49 19.90
CA THR A 102 1.82 -40.34 19.35
C THR A 102 2.64 -39.05 19.47
N LEU A 103 3.41 -38.88 20.53
CA LEU A 103 4.31 -37.74 20.68
C LEU A 103 5.56 -37.83 19.79
N THR A 104 6.11 -39.03 19.57
CA THR A 104 7.39 -39.20 18.86
C THR A 104 7.25 -39.53 17.38
N LEU A 105 6.12 -40.09 16.94
CA LEU A 105 5.90 -40.51 15.55
C LEU A 105 4.68 -39.81 14.93
N ASP A 106 3.49 -39.99 15.50
CA ASP A 106 2.25 -39.55 14.84
C ASP A 106 2.14 -38.01 14.80
N GLY A 107 2.47 -37.34 15.90
CA GLY A 107 2.43 -35.89 16.03
C GLY A 107 3.40 -35.18 15.09
N PRO A 108 4.70 -35.52 15.11
CA PRO A 108 5.68 -34.96 14.17
C PRO A 108 5.30 -35.20 12.70
N LEU A 109 4.84 -36.41 12.36
CA LEU A 109 4.38 -36.71 11.00
C LEU A 109 3.18 -35.85 10.60
N LEU A 110 2.19 -35.68 11.48
CA LEU A 110 1.05 -34.80 11.25
C LEU A 110 1.50 -33.35 11.04
N VAL A 111 2.46 -32.85 11.83
CA VAL A 111 3.00 -31.49 11.66
C VAL A 111 3.67 -31.33 10.29
N VAL A 112 4.48 -32.30 9.86
CA VAL A 112 5.12 -32.29 8.53
C VAL A 112 4.06 -32.29 7.42
N LEU A 113 3.04 -33.14 7.54
CA LEU A 113 1.94 -33.22 6.56
C LEU A 113 1.10 -31.94 6.52
N LEU A 114 0.77 -31.35 7.67
CA LEU A 114 0.04 -30.08 7.74
C LEU A 114 0.87 -28.91 7.21
N THR A 115 2.19 -28.92 7.42
CA THR A 115 3.12 -27.92 6.86
C THR A 115 3.15 -28.02 5.34
N PHE A 116 3.26 -29.23 4.79
CA PHE A 116 3.18 -29.44 3.35
C PHE A 116 1.82 -29.04 2.79
N ALA A 117 0.72 -29.42 3.44
CA ALA A 117 -0.64 -29.00 3.05
C ALA A 117 -0.78 -27.46 3.01
N ALA A 118 -0.23 -26.75 4.00
CA ALA A 118 -0.22 -25.29 4.02
C ALA A 118 0.60 -24.70 2.87
N VAL A 119 1.78 -25.23 2.57
CA VAL A 119 2.63 -24.78 1.46
C VAL A 119 1.99 -25.10 0.10
N SER A 120 1.37 -26.27 -0.06
CA SER A 120 0.61 -26.62 -1.27
C SER A 120 -0.59 -25.70 -1.47
N TRP A 121 -1.29 -25.32 -0.39
CA TRP A 121 -2.34 -24.32 -0.46
C TRP A 121 -1.79 -22.95 -0.86
N CYS A 122 -0.67 -22.51 -0.27
CA CYS A 122 -0.03 -21.24 -0.63
C CYS A 122 0.39 -21.25 -2.11
N SER A 123 0.94 -22.37 -2.59
CA SER A 123 1.29 -22.56 -4.00
C SER A 123 0.06 -22.43 -4.88
N HIS A 124 -1.06 -23.10 -4.54
CA HIS A 124 -2.33 -22.99 -5.26
C HIS A 124 -2.80 -21.54 -5.33
N VAL A 125 -2.88 -20.85 -4.18
CA VAL A 125 -3.33 -19.45 -4.13
C VAL A 125 -2.43 -18.54 -4.94
N THR A 126 -1.11 -18.72 -4.83
CA THR A 126 -0.13 -17.91 -5.55
C THR A 126 -0.27 -18.11 -7.06
N THR A 127 -0.29 -19.35 -7.53
CA THR A 127 -0.32 -19.63 -8.98
C THR A 127 -1.68 -19.39 -9.63
N THR A 128 -2.78 -19.63 -8.91
CA THR A 128 -4.13 -19.56 -9.46
C THR A 128 -4.76 -18.17 -9.32
N TYR A 129 -4.33 -17.39 -8.31
CA TYR A 129 -4.94 -16.09 -8.03
C TYR A 129 -3.94 -14.95 -8.00
N LEU A 130 -2.88 -15.01 -7.20
CA LEU A 130 -1.97 -13.86 -7.01
C LEU A 130 -1.16 -13.55 -8.28
N VAL A 131 -0.64 -14.55 -8.99
CA VAL A 131 0.11 -14.35 -10.24
C VAL A 131 -0.79 -13.75 -11.33
N PRO A 132 -1.99 -14.31 -11.64
CA PRO A 132 -2.93 -13.66 -12.56
C PRO A 132 -3.31 -12.24 -12.13
N GLN A 133 -3.62 -12.04 -10.84
CA GLN A 133 -3.93 -10.72 -10.29
C GLN A 133 -2.78 -9.73 -10.49
N TYR A 134 -1.54 -10.14 -10.25
CA TYR A 134 -0.35 -9.33 -10.45
C TYR A 134 -0.20 -8.92 -11.93
N HIS A 135 -0.39 -9.86 -12.87
CA HIS A 135 -0.39 -9.54 -14.30
C HIS A 135 -1.53 -8.59 -14.69
N ASP A 136 -2.73 -8.81 -14.16
CA ASP A 136 -3.89 -7.93 -14.40
C ASP A 136 -3.71 -6.55 -13.77
N MET A 137 -2.89 -6.40 -12.72
CA MET A 137 -2.55 -5.12 -12.10
C MET A 137 -1.56 -4.31 -12.95
N ARG A 138 -0.84 -4.91 -13.90
CA ARG A 138 0.22 -4.24 -14.66
C ARG A 138 -0.33 -3.12 -15.55
N MET A 139 0.37 -1.99 -15.53
CA MET A 139 0.17 -0.90 -16.51
C MET A 139 1.09 -1.11 -17.70
N THR A 140 0.69 -1.99 -18.62
CA THR A 140 1.42 -2.11 -19.89
C THR A 140 1.26 -0.84 -20.74
N PRO A 141 2.16 -0.54 -21.68
CA PRO A 141 2.03 0.61 -22.57
C PRO A 141 0.70 0.65 -23.33
N GLU A 142 0.20 -0.51 -23.78
CA GLU A 142 -1.09 -0.62 -24.47
C GLU A 142 -2.25 -0.26 -23.53
N ARG A 143 -2.15 -0.68 -22.27
CA ARG A 143 -3.12 -0.32 -21.24
C ARG A 143 -3.04 1.17 -20.93
N GLN A 144 -1.86 1.75 -20.77
CA GLN A 144 -1.71 3.19 -20.55
C GLN A 144 -2.34 4.00 -21.67
N ALA A 145 -2.18 3.58 -22.93
CA ALA A 145 -2.78 4.22 -24.09
C ALA A 145 -4.33 4.12 -24.11
N THR A 146 -4.88 2.97 -23.73
CA THR A 146 -6.34 2.72 -23.75
C THR A 146 -7.09 3.27 -22.53
N GLU A 147 -6.41 3.34 -21.38
CA GLU A 147 -6.99 3.82 -20.12
C GLU A 147 -6.72 5.31 -19.86
N MET A 148 -6.07 6.00 -20.79
CA MET A 148 -5.87 7.43 -20.70
C MET A 148 -7.21 8.16 -20.75
N THR A 149 -7.41 9.14 -19.89
CA THR A 149 -8.60 10.01 -19.92
C THR A 149 -8.46 11.12 -20.96
N TYR A 150 -7.32 11.18 -21.67
CA TYR A 150 -6.85 12.31 -22.48
C TYR A 150 -7.00 13.68 -21.78
N TYR A 151 -7.08 13.66 -20.45
CA TYR A 151 -6.97 14.84 -19.61
C TYR A 151 -5.50 15.06 -19.22
N VAL A 152 -4.65 15.04 -20.24
CA VAL A 152 -3.22 15.32 -20.13
C VAL A 152 -3.03 16.74 -20.62
N ARG A 153 -2.86 17.66 -19.69
CA ARG A 153 -2.52 19.04 -19.98
C ARG A 153 -1.44 19.48 -19.01
N GLU A 154 -0.58 20.35 -19.49
CA GLU A 154 0.32 21.13 -18.68
C GLU A 154 -0.45 22.26 -18.01
N CYS A 155 -0.06 22.61 -16.79
CA CYS A 155 -0.57 23.82 -16.17
C CYS A 155 0.07 25.07 -16.75
N SER A 156 -0.71 26.15 -16.76
CA SER A 156 -0.26 27.51 -17.02
C SER A 156 -0.47 28.38 -15.78
N ALA A 157 0.11 29.58 -15.75
CA ALA A 157 -0.11 30.56 -14.68
C ALA A 157 -1.60 30.89 -14.45
N THR A 158 -2.44 30.72 -15.48
CA THR A 158 -3.88 30.93 -15.31
C THR A 158 -4.51 29.86 -14.44
N ASP A 159 -4.01 28.63 -14.46
CA ASP A 159 -4.55 27.48 -13.72
C ASP A 159 -4.33 27.59 -12.21
N LEU A 160 -3.41 28.48 -11.80
CA LEU A 160 -3.20 28.77 -10.41
C LEU A 160 -4.43 29.45 -9.81
N SER A 161 -4.98 28.81 -8.80
CA SER A 161 -6.21 29.22 -8.13
C SER A 161 -5.99 30.36 -7.14
N THR A 162 -4.75 30.54 -6.67
CA THR A 162 -4.30 31.64 -5.82
C THR A 162 -2.77 31.72 -5.83
N LYS A 163 -2.23 32.90 -5.51
CA LYS A 163 -0.80 33.15 -5.22
C LYS A 163 -0.56 33.55 -3.77
N ASN A 164 -1.58 33.42 -2.92
CA ASN A 164 -1.55 33.84 -1.53
C ASN A 164 -1.88 32.67 -0.61
N GLY A 165 -0.93 32.27 0.24
CA GLY A 165 -1.13 31.18 1.19
C GLY A 165 -2.26 31.41 2.18
N MET A 166 -2.61 32.65 2.48
CA MET A 166 -3.76 32.96 3.35
C MET A 166 -5.08 32.47 2.80
N GLU A 167 -5.23 32.45 1.47
CA GLU A 167 -6.45 31.98 0.84
C GLU A 167 -6.62 30.47 0.96
N LEU A 168 -5.60 29.74 1.41
CA LEU A 168 -5.69 28.30 1.63
C LEU A 168 -6.15 27.91 3.04
N PHE A 169 -6.22 28.88 3.97
CA PHE A 169 -6.69 28.63 5.33
C PHE A 169 -8.20 28.75 5.40
N LEU A 170 -8.86 27.68 5.86
CA LEU A 170 -10.30 27.73 6.06
C LEU A 170 -10.68 28.75 7.14
N PRO A 171 -11.78 29.50 6.93
CA PRO A 171 -12.43 30.25 7.99
C PRO A 171 -12.84 29.33 9.14
N GLN A 172 -12.80 29.83 10.39
CA GLN A 172 -13.18 29.03 11.57
C GLN A 172 -14.65 28.58 11.57
N ASN A 173 -15.51 29.30 10.84
CA ASN A 173 -16.93 29.00 10.67
C ASN A 173 -17.25 28.23 9.37
N ALA A 174 -16.24 27.72 8.66
CA ALA A 174 -16.43 26.96 7.44
C ALA A 174 -17.24 25.68 7.70
N THR A 175 -18.18 25.40 6.79
CA THR A 175 -18.92 24.14 6.75
C THR A 175 -18.14 23.06 5.99
N PRO A 176 -18.51 21.78 6.12
CA PRO A 176 -17.93 20.72 5.29
C PRO A 176 -18.11 20.96 3.78
N ASP A 177 -19.17 21.66 3.39
CA ASP A 177 -19.40 22.03 1.98
C ASP A 177 -18.42 23.12 1.53
N ASP A 178 -18.18 24.15 2.37
CA ASP A 178 -17.18 25.18 2.08
C ASP A 178 -15.78 24.57 1.96
N ALA A 179 -15.42 23.66 2.87
CA ALA A 179 -14.15 22.96 2.85
C ALA A 179 -13.98 22.08 1.60
N TYR A 180 -15.06 21.44 1.14
CA TYR A 180 -15.07 20.65 -0.08
C TYR A 180 -14.87 21.51 -1.34
N GLU A 181 -15.61 22.62 -1.47
CA GLU A 181 -15.47 23.54 -2.60
C GLU A 181 -14.08 24.20 -2.62
N HIS A 182 -13.57 24.53 -1.43
CA HIS A 182 -12.22 25.03 -1.26
C HIS A 182 -11.17 24.02 -1.75
N GLN A 183 -11.31 22.75 -1.36
CA GLN A 183 -10.43 21.67 -1.82
C GLN A 183 -10.54 21.43 -3.33
N LEU A 184 -11.75 21.46 -3.91
CA LEU A 184 -11.95 21.36 -5.36
C LEU A 184 -11.25 22.50 -6.09
N LYS A 185 -11.39 23.74 -5.61
CA LYS A 185 -10.78 24.92 -6.23
C LYS A 185 -9.26 24.91 -6.15
N HIS A 186 -8.71 24.62 -4.97
CA HIS A 186 -7.30 24.86 -4.71
C HIS A 186 -6.43 23.60 -4.80
N GLY A 187 -6.98 22.41 -4.56
CA GLY A 187 -6.18 21.19 -4.34
C GLY A 187 -5.48 21.16 -2.97
N PHE A 188 -5.59 22.25 -2.20
CA PHE A 188 -5.01 22.47 -0.88
C PHE A 188 -6.05 23.11 0.04
N THR A 189 -6.16 22.62 1.27
CA THR A 189 -7.04 23.19 2.30
C THR A 189 -6.41 23.04 3.67
N VAL A 190 -6.15 24.16 4.37
CA VAL A 190 -5.58 24.15 5.72
C VAL A 190 -6.69 24.25 6.77
N PHE A 191 -6.79 23.20 7.59
CA PHE A 191 -7.66 23.09 8.76
C PHE A 191 -6.87 23.52 9.99
N ARG A 192 -7.46 24.43 10.79
CA ARG A 192 -6.78 24.98 11.96
C ARG A 192 -6.96 24.09 13.19
N SER A 193 -5.91 23.93 13.99
CA SER A 193 -5.95 23.28 15.31
C SER A 193 -6.58 21.88 15.30
N VAL A 194 -6.25 21.07 14.29
CA VAL A 194 -6.68 19.68 14.18
C VAL A 194 -6.10 18.83 15.32
N LEU A 195 -4.85 19.10 15.71
CA LEU A 195 -4.27 18.57 16.93
C LEU A 195 -4.25 19.63 18.03
N GLN A 196 -4.48 19.20 19.26
CA GLN A 196 -4.23 20.03 20.43
C GLN A 196 -2.72 20.32 20.53
N LYS A 197 -2.36 21.54 20.96
CA LYS A 197 -0.96 21.97 21.10
C LYS A 197 -0.11 21.00 21.91
N ASP A 198 -0.64 20.49 23.03
CA ASP A 198 0.08 19.52 23.87
C ASP A 198 0.27 18.18 23.16
N THR A 199 -0.71 17.73 22.37
CA THR A 199 -0.61 16.49 21.58
C THR A 199 0.42 16.63 20.48
N ALA A 200 0.38 17.74 19.72
CA ALA A 200 1.34 18.06 18.68
C ALA A 200 2.77 18.15 19.25
N LYS A 201 2.96 18.88 20.35
CA LYS A 201 4.26 18.99 21.03
C LYS A 201 4.79 17.64 21.51
N ASN A 202 3.98 16.85 22.20
CA ASN A 202 4.43 15.54 22.68
C ASN A 202 4.78 14.59 21.53
N LEU A 203 4.01 14.65 20.42
CA LEU A 203 4.31 13.87 19.24
C LEU A 203 5.61 14.33 18.58
N ARG A 204 5.85 15.65 18.49
CA ARG A 204 7.11 16.23 18.03
C ARG A 204 8.30 15.71 18.84
N ASP A 205 8.19 15.76 20.16
CA ASP A 205 9.26 15.35 21.07
C ASP A 205 9.57 13.85 20.89
N TYR A 206 8.54 13.02 20.72
CA TYR A 206 8.69 11.60 20.40
C TYR A 206 9.40 11.38 19.05
N VAL A 207 8.94 12.03 17.97
CA VAL A 207 9.55 11.89 16.63
C VAL A 207 10.99 12.38 16.63
N SER A 208 11.27 13.53 17.24
CA SER A 208 12.63 14.08 17.34
C SER A 208 13.55 13.12 18.10
N ALA A 209 13.09 12.57 19.23
CA ALA A 209 13.85 11.57 19.98
C ALA A 209 14.10 10.29 19.17
N ARG A 210 13.16 9.91 18.29
CA ARG A 210 13.30 8.75 17.41
C ARG A 210 14.32 8.99 16.30
N ASN A 211 14.38 10.19 15.72
CA ASN A 211 15.38 10.53 14.69
C ASN A 211 16.82 10.29 15.14
N TYR A 212 17.16 10.65 16.39
CA TYR A 212 18.50 10.42 16.94
C TYR A 212 18.89 8.94 17.05
N ASN A 213 17.90 8.04 17.04
CA ASN A 213 18.09 6.61 17.15
C ASN A 213 17.61 5.89 15.87
N LEU A 214 17.40 6.62 14.77
CA LEU A 214 16.88 6.06 13.54
C LEU A 214 17.97 5.22 12.89
N THR A 215 17.72 3.92 12.72
CA THR A 215 18.63 3.09 11.94
C THR A 215 18.40 3.32 10.46
N GLU A 216 19.39 2.97 9.64
CA GLU A 216 19.24 3.02 8.20
C GLU A 216 18.06 2.17 7.71
N GLN A 217 17.81 1.01 8.34
CA GLN A 217 16.70 0.13 7.99
C GLN A 217 15.32 0.74 8.28
N GLU A 218 15.24 1.55 9.34
CA GLU A 218 14.00 2.22 9.74
C GLU A 218 13.79 3.51 8.93
N SER A 219 14.85 4.03 8.33
CA SER A 219 14.80 5.24 7.52
C SER A 219 14.08 4.99 6.21
N ILE A 220 13.27 5.96 5.83
CA ILE A 220 12.51 5.96 4.59
C ILE A 220 13.11 7.03 3.67
N PHE A 221 13.23 6.69 2.40
CA PHE A 221 13.72 7.62 1.38
C PHE A 221 12.88 8.91 1.37
N VAL A 222 13.57 10.04 1.25
CA VAL A 222 12.97 11.37 1.09
C VAL A 222 13.71 12.05 -0.04
N ILE A 223 12.98 12.73 -0.94
CA ILE A 223 13.58 13.56 -1.99
C ILE A 223 14.51 14.60 -1.36
N GLU A 224 15.73 14.77 -1.90
CA GLU A 224 16.76 15.64 -1.32
C GLU A 224 16.97 15.36 0.18
N ASN A 225 17.46 14.15 0.49
CA ASN A 225 17.52 13.59 1.85
C ASN A 225 18.57 14.24 2.77
N GLU A 226 19.42 15.11 2.25
CA GLU A 226 20.41 15.83 3.07
C GLU A 226 19.70 16.64 4.17
N ASN A 227 20.09 16.39 5.43
CA ASN A 227 19.48 16.98 6.62
C ASN A 227 17.95 16.73 6.73
N ARG A 228 17.47 15.63 6.14
CA ARG A 228 16.08 15.15 6.27
C ARG A 228 16.03 13.72 6.78
N TYR A 229 15.04 13.47 7.63
CA TYR A 229 14.80 12.16 8.23
C TYR A 229 13.34 11.79 8.05
N SER A 230 13.06 10.55 7.67
CA SER A 230 11.69 10.02 7.59
C SER A 230 11.64 8.59 8.07
N PHE A 231 10.53 8.21 8.70
CA PHE A 231 10.25 6.84 9.11
C PHE A 231 8.74 6.60 9.26
N GLY A 232 8.35 5.33 9.22
CA GLY A 232 6.96 4.90 9.37
C GLY A 232 6.52 4.92 10.83
N LEU A 233 5.33 5.45 11.11
CA LEU A 233 4.77 5.48 12.47
C LEU A 233 3.78 4.34 12.71
N GLY A 234 3.80 3.83 13.94
CA GLY A 234 2.81 2.91 14.47
C GLY A 234 1.95 3.51 15.56
N THR A 235 0.86 2.83 15.91
CA THR A 235 -0.08 3.25 16.98
C THR A 235 0.17 2.61 18.34
N ASP A 236 1.27 1.87 18.48
CA ASP A 236 1.73 1.28 19.73
C ASP A 236 2.14 2.34 20.77
N GLU A 237 2.60 3.50 20.31
CA GLU A 237 2.96 4.62 21.18
C GLU A 237 1.72 5.44 21.58
N PRO A 238 1.45 5.65 22.89
CA PRO A 238 0.24 6.33 23.35
C PRO A 238 0.08 7.75 22.79
N VAL A 239 1.19 8.46 22.57
CA VAL A 239 1.17 9.82 21.99
C VAL A 239 0.72 9.79 20.52
N VAL A 240 1.15 8.78 19.76
CA VAL A 240 0.73 8.59 18.37
C VAL A 240 -0.75 8.23 18.33
N ALA A 241 -1.19 7.24 19.12
CA ALA A 241 -2.60 6.85 19.21
C ALA A 241 -3.52 8.02 19.61
N LYS A 242 -3.07 8.88 20.53
CA LYS A 242 -3.80 10.11 20.90
C LYS A 242 -3.92 11.09 19.72
N ALA A 243 -2.82 11.34 19.01
CA ALA A 243 -2.82 12.21 17.84
C ALA A 243 -3.74 11.66 16.73
N MET A 244 -3.71 10.35 16.47
CA MET A 244 -4.59 9.70 15.50
C MET A 244 -6.06 9.90 15.85
N LYS A 245 -6.41 9.76 17.13
CA LYS A 245 -7.77 10.00 17.60
C LYS A 245 -8.20 11.46 17.39
N GLU A 246 -7.37 12.43 17.76
CA GLU A 246 -7.71 13.86 17.57
C GLU A 246 -7.90 14.20 16.09
N LEU A 247 -6.98 13.76 15.23
CA LEU A 247 -7.04 13.98 13.79
C LEU A 247 -8.30 13.36 13.17
N THR A 248 -8.57 12.08 13.46
CA THR A 248 -9.67 11.36 12.84
C THR A 248 -11.04 11.70 13.42
N THR A 249 -11.09 12.35 14.58
CA THR A 249 -12.35 12.83 15.18
C THR A 249 -12.58 14.33 14.98
N HIS A 250 -11.66 15.05 14.32
CA HIS A 250 -11.86 16.46 13.98
C HIS A 250 -13.07 16.61 13.04
N PRO A 251 -14.18 17.26 13.45
CA PRO A 251 -15.46 17.18 12.75
C PRO A 251 -15.41 17.68 11.30
N LEU A 252 -14.76 18.82 11.08
CA LEU A 252 -14.69 19.45 9.77
C LEU A 252 -13.75 18.69 8.83
N LEU A 253 -12.61 18.20 9.34
CA LEU A 253 -11.64 17.45 8.54
C LEU A 253 -12.21 16.11 8.13
N ARG A 254 -12.75 15.35 9.08
CA ARG A 254 -13.39 14.04 8.83
C ARG A 254 -14.51 14.17 7.80
N ALA A 255 -15.45 15.10 8.01
CA ALA A 255 -16.56 15.30 7.10
C ALA A 255 -16.08 15.68 5.68
N SER A 256 -15.04 16.52 5.57
CA SER A 256 -14.45 16.89 4.28
C SER A 256 -13.80 15.70 3.59
N VAL A 257 -12.96 14.94 4.30
CA VAL A 257 -12.28 13.76 3.74
C VAL A 257 -13.28 12.67 3.34
N GLU A 258 -14.28 12.36 4.16
CA GLU A 258 -15.32 11.39 3.82
C GLU A 258 -16.20 11.87 2.66
N LYS A 259 -16.43 13.19 2.56
CA LYS A 259 -17.10 13.78 1.40
C LYS A 259 -16.26 13.67 0.13
N ILE A 260 -14.93 13.64 0.20
CA ILE A 260 -14.05 13.53 -0.98
C ILE A 260 -13.85 12.06 -1.39
N LEU A 261 -13.46 11.21 -0.43
CA LEU A 261 -13.00 9.83 -0.67
C LEU A 261 -14.07 8.76 -0.42
N GLY A 262 -15.26 9.18 0.03
CA GLY A 262 -16.30 8.28 0.50
C GLY A 262 -16.14 7.94 1.99
N PRO A 263 -17.14 7.26 2.58
CA PRO A 263 -17.19 7.01 4.02
C PRO A 263 -16.03 6.15 4.49
N ASN A 264 -15.42 6.51 5.62
CA ASN A 264 -14.36 5.75 6.30
C ASN A 264 -13.23 5.26 5.36
N PRO A 265 -12.44 6.17 4.75
CA PRO A 265 -11.41 5.81 3.75
C PRO A 265 -10.28 4.93 4.31
N ALA A 266 -9.54 4.30 3.41
CA ALA A 266 -8.41 3.42 3.72
C ALA A 266 -7.11 4.21 3.90
N LEU A 267 -6.34 3.85 4.92
CA LEU A 267 -4.99 4.38 5.16
C LEU A 267 -3.99 3.71 4.21
N ILE A 268 -3.13 4.50 3.56
CA ILE A 268 -2.07 3.98 2.67
C ILE A 268 -0.68 4.56 2.95
N GLU A 269 -0.59 5.60 3.79
CA GLU A 269 0.68 6.15 4.26
C GLU A 269 0.52 6.64 5.69
N MET A 270 1.55 6.45 6.52
CA MET A 270 1.66 7.08 7.82
C MET A 270 3.13 7.26 8.19
N THR A 271 3.65 8.45 7.96
CA THR A 271 5.07 8.81 8.13
C THR A 271 5.25 10.05 9.00
N ALA A 272 6.44 10.19 9.56
CA ALA A 272 6.92 11.46 10.08
C ALA A 272 8.12 11.92 9.28
N ILE A 273 8.15 13.19 8.88
CA ILE A 273 9.29 13.81 8.20
C ILE A 273 9.85 14.92 9.08
N THR A 274 11.16 14.91 9.26
CA THR A 274 11.91 15.95 9.95
C THR A 274 12.87 16.61 8.97
N SER A 275 12.87 17.94 8.93
CA SER A 275 13.89 18.72 8.23
C SER A 275 14.67 19.53 9.25
N SER A 276 15.98 19.31 9.27
CA SER A 276 16.92 20.03 10.12
C SER A 276 17.55 21.19 9.36
N TYR A 277 18.19 22.10 10.10
CA TYR A 277 18.97 23.18 9.51
C TYR A 277 19.95 22.64 8.44
N GLY A 278 20.01 23.34 7.30
CA GLY A 278 20.81 22.93 6.15
C GLY A 278 20.07 22.02 5.17
N ALA A 279 18.83 21.61 5.43
CA ALA A 279 18.02 20.92 4.43
C ALA A 279 17.77 21.85 3.23
N VAL A 280 18.04 21.38 2.00
CA VAL A 280 17.89 22.16 0.76
C VAL A 280 16.45 22.08 0.21
N HIS A 281 16.07 22.91 -0.77
CA HIS A 281 14.76 22.78 -1.40
C HIS A 281 14.62 21.44 -2.10
N GLN A 282 13.53 20.71 -1.86
CA GLN A 282 13.10 19.66 -2.78
C GLN A 282 12.70 20.31 -4.10
N HIS A 283 12.90 19.59 -5.22
CA HIS A 283 12.28 19.98 -6.47
C HIS A 283 10.74 19.95 -6.33
N TRP A 284 10.05 20.75 -7.14
CA TRP A 284 8.59 20.72 -7.20
C TRP A 284 8.12 19.39 -7.78
N HIS A 285 7.22 18.71 -7.07
CA HIS A 285 6.71 17.40 -7.47
C HIS A 285 5.24 17.26 -7.06
N ASP A 286 4.54 16.36 -7.73
CA ASP A 286 3.35 15.70 -7.18
C ASP A 286 3.77 14.39 -6.50
N ASP A 287 2.98 13.92 -5.54
CA ASP A 287 3.31 12.65 -4.85
C ASP A 287 2.96 11.43 -5.71
N VAL A 288 2.21 11.63 -6.79
CA VAL A 288 1.73 10.59 -7.70
C VAL A 288 2.37 10.76 -9.06
N VAL A 289 3.17 9.78 -9.48
CA VAL A 289 3.86 9.81 -10.77
C VAL A 289 2.88 9.88 -11.95
N PRO A 290 3.22 10.54 -13.07
CA PRO A 290 2.28 10.77 -14.17
C PRO A 290 1.60 9.51 -14.72
N PHE A 291 2.31 8.39 -14.82
CA PHE A 291 1.77 7.11 -15.31
C PHE A 291 0.88 6.39 -14.27
N GLY A 292 1.02 6.75 -13.00
CA GLY A 292 0.20 6.32 -11.86
C GLY A 292 -0.95 7.27 -11.54
N SER A 293 -1.10 8.35 -12.30
CA SER A 293 -1.99 9.45 -11.94
C SER A 293 -3.46 9.10 -12.10
N PRO A 294 -4.29 9.30 -11.05
CA PRO A 294 -5.73 9.15 -11.15
C PRO A 294 -6.37 10.35 -11.88
N VAL A 295 -5.63 11.41 -12.19
CA VAL A 295 -6.07 12.46 -13.13
C VAL A 295 -5.92 11.96 -14.57
N ARG A 296 -4.77 11.36 -14.89
CA ARG A 296 -4.47 10.82 -16.22
C ARG A 296 -5.20 9.51 -16.54
N HIS A 297 -5.44 8.68 -15.54
CA HIS A 297 -6.01 7.33 -15.66
C HIS A 297 -7.07 7.07 -14.59
N ALA A 298 -8.08 7.92 -14.51
CA ALA A 298 -9.04 7.98 -13.40
C ALA A 298 -9.87 6.73 -13.08
N ARG A 299 -9.94 5.78 -14.02
CA ARG A 299 -10.56 4.46 -13.81
C ARG A 299 -9.59 3.32 -13.60
N ALA A 300 -8.30 3.62 -13.68
CA ALA A 300 -7.22 2.71 -13.38
C ALA A 300 -6.69 2.92 -11.95
N PHE A 301 -6.69 4.17 -11.48
CA PHE A 301 -6.18 4.56 -10.16
C PHE A 301 -7.22 5.31 -9.32
N GLY A 302 -7.24 5.01 -8.02
CA GLY A 302 -8.04 5.74 -7.04
C GLY A 302 -7.42 7.10 -6.71
N PRO A 303 -8.23 8.12 -6.41
CA PRO A 303 -7.68 9.36 -5.86
C PRO A 303 -7.05 9.07 -4.51
N SER A 304 -6.03 9.84 -4.17
CA SER A 304 -5.41 9.81 -2.86
C SER A 304 -5.16 11.22 -2.37
N TYR A 305 -5.31 11.40 -1.06
CA TYR A 305 -5.19 12.69 -0.39
C TYR A 305 -4.34 12.55 0.86
N SER A 306 -3.41 13.47 1.01
CA SER A 306 -2.48 13.50 2.13
C SER A 306 -2.86 14.59 3.11
N VAL A 307 -2.71 14.29 4.40
CA VAL A 307 -2.93 15.20 5.52
C VAL A 307 -1.57 15.47 6.15
N PHE A 308 -1.08 16.69 5.97
CA PHE A 308 0.21 17.16 6.47
C PHE A 308 -0.03 17.97 7.74
N VAL A 309 0.44 17.49 8.89
CA VAL A 309 0.18 18.12 10.19
C VAL A 309 1.46 18.70 10.78
N GLN A 310 1.45 20.00 11.06
CA GLN A 310 2.59 20.67 11.70
C GLN A 310 2.64 20.35 13.18
N LEU A 311 3.81 19.93 13.68
CA LEU A 311 4.00 19.59 15.09
C LEU A 311 4.66 20.71 15.91
N GLN A 312 4.99 21.83 15.26
CA GLN A 312 5.45 23.09 15.82
C GLN A 312 5.04 24.25 14.91
N ASP A 313 5.20 25.49 15.37
CA ASP A 313 5.06 26.65 14.52
C ASP A 313 6.23 26.64 13.52
N THR A 314 5.91 26.70 12.24
CA THR A 314 6.90 26.59 11.15
C THR A 314 6.91 27.89 10.35
N THR A 315 8.04 28.59 10.33
CA THR A 315 8.23 29.81 9.51
C THR A 315 8.64 29.47 8.07
N LYS A 316 8.77 30.49 7.22
CA LYS A 316 9.34 30.33 5.87
C LYS A 316 10.80 29.85 5.94
N GLU A 317 11.58 30.41 6.86
CA GLU A 317 13.00 30.13 7.05
C GLU A 317 13.25 28.74 7.66
N MET A 318 12.31 28.21 8.46
CA MET A 318 12.28 26.80 8.88
C MET A 318 11.90 25.84 7.75
N GLY A 319 11.55 26.38 6.57
CA GLY A 319 11.18 25.62 5.40
C GLY A 319 9.71 25.21 5.36
N ALA A 320 8.75 26.08 5.69
CA ALA A 320 7.33 25.76 5.44
C ALA A 320 7.09 25.20 4.02
N THR A 321 6.19 24.21 3.90
CA THR A 321 5.90 23.51 2.63
C THR A 321 5.54 24.51 1.53
N GLY A 322 6.18 24.38 0.37
CA GLY A 322 5.81 25.10 -0.84
C GLY A 322 4.57 24.50 -1.46
N ALA A 323 3.61 25.32 -1.88
CA ALA A 323 2.39 24.90 -2.55
C ALA A 323 2.20 25.63 -3.89
N CYS A 324 1.59 24.94 -4.85
CA CYS A 324 1.24 25.45 -6.17
C CYS A 324 -0.26 25.19 -6.44
N PRO A 325 -1.17 26.02 -5.89
CA PRO A 325 -2.59 25.67 -5.83
C PRO A 325 -3.29 25.71 -7.18
N GLY A 326 -4.06 24.67 -7.50
CA GLY A 326 -4.79 24.52 -8.77
C GLY A 326 -4.14 23.50 -9.72
N THR A 327 -2.91 23.04 -9.44
CA THR A 327 -2.21 22.11 -10.32
C THR A 327 -2.71 20.68 -10.25
N HIS A 328 -3.57 20.33 -9.28
CA HIS A 328 -4.26 19.02 -9.24
C HIS A 328 -5.21 18.78 -10.42
N TYR A 329 -5.40 19.79 -11.27
CA TYR A 329 -6.07 19.70 -12.58
C TYR A 329 -5.13 19.44 -13.75
N CYS A 330 -3.85 19.22 -13.51
CA CYS A 330 -2.85 18.96 -14.51
C CYS A 330 -2.22 17.59 -14.27
N SER A 331 -1.81 16.94 -15.34
CA SER A 331 -1.14 15.63 -15.28
C SER A 331 0.03 15.56 -16.27
N GLY A 332 0.51 16.72 -16.72
CA GLY A 332 1.62 16.86 -17.65
C GLY A 332 2.96 16.45 -17.03
N GLY A 333 3.15 16.70 -15.74
CA GLY A 333 4.37 16.31 -15.02
C GLY A 333 5.55 17.24 -15.31
N VAL A 334 5.31 18.45 -15.80
CA VAL A 334 6.32 19.44 -16.22
C VAL A 334 6.08 20.81 -15.58
N GLU A 335 5.32 20.86 -14.50
CA GLU A 335 4.93 22.10 -13.83
C GLU A 335 6.04 22.72 -12.95
N MET A 336 7.27 22.19 -13.01
CA MET A 336 8.40 22.64 -12.18
C MET A 336 8.73 24.12 -12.38
N ASP A 337 8.78 24.60 -13.62
CA ASP A 337 9.12 25.99 -13.92
C ASP A 337 8.02 26.94 -13.45
N LEU A 338 6.76 26.60 -13.76
CA LEU A 338 5.59 27.36 -13.33
C LEU A 338 5.55 27.50 -11.81
N CYS A 339 5.71 26.41 -11.07
CA CYS A 339 5.67 26.44 -9.62
C CYS A 339 6.95 27.03 -9.02
N GLY A 340 8.08 26.98 -9.72
CA GLY A 340 9.30 27.71 -9.38
C GLY A 340 9.08 29.22 -9.35
N GLU A 341 8.37 29.74 -10.35
CA GLU A 341 8.06 31.17 -10.49
C GLU A 341 6.91 31.63 -9.59
N GLU A 342 5.84 30.83 -9.50
CA GLU A 342 4.56 31.27 -8.96
C GLU A 342 4.16 30.60 -7.64
N GLY A 343 4.85 29.51 -7.27
CA GLY A 343 4.61 28.80 -6.02
C GLY A 343 5.08 29.59 -4.81
N PHE A 344 4.47 29.32 -3.66
CA PHE A 344 4.78 30.03 -2.41
C PHE A 344 4.80 29.10 -1.21
N GLN A 345 5.44 29.51 -0.12
CA GLN A 345 5.46 28.77 1.14
C GLN A 345 4.19 29.01 1.97
N LEU A 346 3.59 27.94 2.49
CA LEU A 346 2.38 27.96 3.30
C LEU A 346 2.66 28.56 4.68
N VAL A 347 2.30 29.83 4.88
CA VAL A 347 2.29 30.49 6.18
C VAL A 347 1.06 31.39 6.31
N ASN A 348 0.63 31.63 7.55
CA ASN A 348 -0.47 32.53 7.84
C ASN A 348 -0.02 34.01 7.88
N GLU A 349 -0.92 34.91 8.31
CA GLU A 349 -0.71 36.36 8.41
C GLU A 349 0.41 36.74 9.38
N ASN A 350 0.68 35.88 10.37
CA ASN A 350 1.77 36.04 11.33
C ASN A 350 3.09 35.45 10.81
N GLY A 351 3.15 35.00 9.55
CA GLY A 351 4.34 34.41 8.94
C GLY A 351 4.64 32.99 9.41
N VAL A 352 3.68 32.30 10.03
CA VAL A 352 3.86 30.92 10.54
C VAL A 352 2.78 29.98 10.03
N TRP A 353 3.11 28.71 9.80
CA TRP A 353 2.14 27.63 9.79
C TRP A 353 2.05 27.08 11.21
N ALA A 354 0.91 27.28 11.87
CA ALA A 354 0.79 27.07 13.31
C ALA A 354 0.79 25.58 13.71
N THR A 355 1.30 25.33 14.91
CA THR A 355 1.30 24.01 15.57
C THR A 355 -0.10 23.41 15.61
N GLY A 356 -0.23 22.18 15.12
CA GLY A 356 -1.47 21.41 15.12
C GLY A 356 -2.42 21.73 13.95
N ASP A 357 -2.10 22.70 13.10
CA ASP A 357 -2.80 22.90 11.83
C ASP A 357 -2.48 21.73 10.87
N ALA A 358 -3.47 21.36 10.05
CA ALA A 358 -3.35 20.27 9.08
C ALA A 358 -3.71 20.75 7.67
N LEU A 359 -2.84 20.51 6.71
CA LEU A 359 -3.11 20.69 5.28
C LEU A 359 -3.67 19.39 4.72
N LEU A 360 -4.86 19.44 4.13
CA LEU A 360 -5.36 18.42 3.22
C LEU A 360 -4.92 18.76 1.80
N MET A 361 -4.25 17.83 1.14
CA MET A 361 -3.68 18.00 -0.18
C MET A 361 -4.14 16.87 -1.11
N ASN A 362 -4.54 17.20 -2.33
CA ASN A 362 -4.70 16.20 -3.39
C ASN A 362 -3.31 15.79 -3.87
N MET A 363 -3.00 14.49 -3.95
CA MET A 363 -1.64 14.03 -4.27
C MET A 363 -1.16 14.35 -5.70
N ASN A 364 -2.03 14.82 -6.60
CA ASN A 364 -1.63 15.40 -7.90
C ASN A 364 -1.31 16.90 -7.83
N SER A 365 -1.34 17.50 -6.63
CA SER A 365 -0.96 18.91 -6.48
C SER A 365 0.55 19.03 -6.37
N PHE A 366 1.11 20.01 -7.08
CA PHE A 366 2.54 20.27 -7.06
C PHE A 366 2.89 21.00 -5.76
N HIS A 367 3.87 20.46 -5.06
CA HIS A 367 4.34 20.97 -3.79
C HIS A 367 5.84 20.67 -3.64
N ARG A 368 6.45 21.19 -2.57
CA ARG A 368 7.83 20.84 -2.20
C ARG A 368 8.09 21.03 -0.72
N GLY A 369 8.98 20.24 -0.15
CA GLY A 369 9.68 20.57 1.09
C GLY A 369 10.65 21.72 0.84
N SER A 370 10.43 22.87 1.47
CA SER A 370 11.33 24.02 1.34
C SER A 370 12.59 23.84 2.18
N ALA A 371 13.63 24.64 1.87
CA ALA A 371 14.89 24.65 2.60
C ALA A 371 14.73 25.15 4.03
N HIS A 372 15.50 24.58 4.95
CA HIS A 372 15.59 25.04 6.34
C HIS A 372 16.87 25.87 6.51
N THR A 373 16.70 27.18 6.52
CA THR A 373 17.76 28.19 6.51
C THR A 373 17.94 28.92 7.83
N ASP A 374 17.02 28.79 8.79
CA ASP A 374 17.17 29.38 10.12
C ASP A 374 18.06 28.50 11.02
N PRO A 375 19.28 28.92 11.41
CA PRO A 375 20.15 28.14 12.29
C PRO A 375 19.71 28.14 13.76
N ASN A 376 18.82 29.06 14.15
CA ASN A 376 18.37 29.22 15.54
C ASN A 376 17.02 28.55 15.79
N ALA A 377 16.29 28.20 14.74
CA ALA A 377 15.05 27.46 14.85
C ALA A 377 15.32 25.97 15.12
N PRO A 378 14.42 25.28 15.83
CA PRO A 378 14.55 23.85 16.03
C PRO A 378 14.12 23.09 14.77
N ASP A 379 14.40 21.79 14.70
CA ASP A 379 13.98 20.97 13.55
C ASP A 379 12.48 21.09 13.23
N ARG A 380 12.16 21.18 11.94
CA ARG A 380 10.79 21.16 11.41
C ARG A 380 10.30 19.72 11.32
N VAL A 381 9.43 19.32 12.24
CA VAL A 381 8.78 17.99 12.25
C VAL A 381 7.35 18.09 11.73
N MET A 382 6.98 17.17 10.84
CA MET A 382 5.65 17.05 10.26
C MET A 382 5.19 15.59 10.30
N LEU A 383 3.90 15.38 10.55
CA LEU A 383 3.23 14.10 10.42
C LEU A 383 2.46 14.07 9.09
N ILE A 384 2.59 12.98 8.32
CA ILE A 384 1.88 12.78 7.05
C ILE A 384 1.02 11.52 7.14
N LEU A 385 -0.25 11.65 6.74
CA LEU A 385 -1.13 10.51 6.53
C LEU A 385 -1.79 10.60 5.17
N THR A 386 -1.79 9.50 4.42
CA THR A 386 -2.41 9.47 3.11
C THR A 386 -3.57 8.49 3.09
N TRP A 387 -4.65 8.92 2.46
CA TRP A 387 -5.93 8.23 2.41
C TRP A 387 -6.38 8.00 0.98
N MET A 388 -7.04 6.88 0.75
CA MET A 388 -7.72 6.59 -0.52
C MET A 388 -9.12 6.00 -0.28
N PRO A 389 -10.02 6.02 -1.29
CA PRO A 389 -11.28 5.31 -1.20
C PRO A 389 -11.03 3.83 -0.91
N LYS A 390 -11.86 3.25 -0.03
CA LYS A 390 -11.78 1.81 0.23
C LYS A 390 -12.09 0.99 -1.02
N PRO A 391 -11.48 -0.19 -1.18
CA PRO A 391 -11.93 -1.18 -2.12
C PRO A 391 -13.39 -1.56 -1.84
N LYS A 392 -14.25 -1.48 -2.86
CA LYS A 392 -15.59 -2.06 -2.81
C LYS A 392 -15.67 -3.27 -3.72
N GLU A 393 -16.02 -4.40 -3.12
CA GLU A 393 -16.06 -5.72 -3.76
C GLU A 393 -16.86 -5.76 -5.08
N PHE A 394 -17.93 -4.96 -5.18
CA PHE A 394 -18.80 -4.90 -6.36
C PHE A 394 -18.48 -3.78 -7.35
N ALA A 395 -17.81 -2.72 -6.94
CA ALA A 395 -17.80 -1.47 -7.71
C ALA A 395 -16.41 -1.04 -8.15
N GLU A 396 -15.35 -1.57 -7.52
CA GLU A 396 -14.06 -0.92 -7.56
C GLU A 396 -12.90 -1.87 -7.88
N SER A 397 -12.34 -1.72 -9.08
CA SER A 397 -11.14 -2.42 -9.55
C SER A 397 -9.93 -1.50 -9.63
N ARG A 398 -10.06 -0.23 -9.23
CA ARG A 398 -8.96 0.72 -9.27
C ARG A 398 -7.85 0.32 -8.31
N ARG A 399 -6.65 0.63 -8.75
CA ARG A 399 -5.41 0.45 -8.02
C ARG A 399 -5.17 1.68 -7.13
N MET A 400 -4.31 1.51 -6.15
CA MET A 400 -3.65 2.64 -5.51
C MET A 400 -2.91 3.41 -6.60
N ALA A 401 -3.05 4.74 -6.62
CA ALA A 401 -2.19 5.58 -7.47
C ALA A 401 -0.73 5.19 -7.23
N GLN A 402 0.13 5.26 -8.24
CA GLN A 402 1.56 4.99 -8.04
C GLN A 402 2.21 6.29 -7.63
N GLY A 403 3.06 6.26 -6.62
CA GLY A 403 3.62 7.45 -6.01
C GLY A 403 5.09 7.29 -5.65
N ILE A 404 5.73 8.41 -5.36
CA ILE A 404 7.17 8.45 -5.11
C ILE A 404 7.51 7.66 -3.84
N THR A 405 6.68 7.73 -2.79
CA THR A 405 6.87 6.92 -1.57
C THR A 405 5.57 6.66 -0.81
N PHE A 406 4.91 5.49 -1.00
CA PHE A 406 3.90 5.03 -0.02
C PHE A 406 4.57 4.31 1.14
N SER A 407 4.75 5.06 2.20
CA SER A 407 5.52 4.66 3.35
C SER A 407 4.60 4.42 4.55
N ILE A 408 4.40 3.16 4.88
CA ILE A 408 3.53 2.76 5.97
C ILE A 408 4.07 1.45 6.57
N ARG A 409 4.10 1.39 7.90
CA ARG A 409 4.49 0.17 8.61
C ARG A 409 3.52 -0.95 8.26
N TRP A 410 4.00 -2.17 8.05
CA TRP A 410 3.18 -3.26 7.52
C TRP A 410 1.92 -3.61 8.32
N ASP A 411 1.96 -3.43 9.64
CA ASP A 411 0.84 -3.73 10.53
C ASP A 411 -0.21 -2.59 10.54
N MET A 412 0.06 -1.50 9.82
CA MET A 412 -0.82 -0.36 9.59
C MET A 412 -1.60 -0.48 8.26
N TRP A 413 -1.33 -1.48 7.43
CA TRP A 413 -2.24 -1.84 6.33
C TRP A 413 -3.56 -2.43 6.84
N GLY A 414 -4.60 -2.39 6.01
CA GLY A 414 -5.93 -2.94 6.29
C GLY A 414 -6.80 -2.09 7.22
N HIS A 415 -6.25 -0.98 7.74
CA HIS A 415 -6.94 -0.05 8.62
C HIS A 415 -7.59 1.10 7.86
N THR A 416 -8.57 1.70 8.52
CA THR A 416 -9.38 2.80 7.99
C THR A 416 -9.38 3.98 8.95
N TRP A 417 -10.03 5.07 8.53
CA TRP A 417 -10.21 6.27 9.34
C TRP A 417 -10.80 5.97 10.74
N ASP A 418 -11.83 5.13 10.80
CA ASP A 418 -12.47 4.71 12.05
C ASP A 418 -11.61 3.80 12.92
N ASP A 419 -10.70 3.02 12.33
CA ASP A 419 -9.78 2.19 13.11
C ASP A 419 -8.77 3.06 13.87
N LEU A 420 -8.27 4.13 13.22
CA LEU A 420 -7.38 5.12 13.82
C LEU A 420 -8.04 5.95 14.93
N ALA A 421 -9.34 6.23 14.82
CA ALA A 421 -10.12 6.86 15.91
C ALA A 421 -10.17 6.01 17.19
N HIS A 422 -9.93 4.70 17.06
CA HIS A 422 -9.96 3.71 18.14
C HIS A 422 -8.64 2.91 18.19
N ALA A 423 -7.51 3.55 17.86
CA ALA A 423 -6.24 2.87 17.64
C ALA A 423 -5.82 1.96 18.81
N THR A 424 -6.00 2.40 20.05
CA THR A 424 -5.67 1.62 21.25
C THR A 424 -6.44 0.30 21.38
N GLU A 425 -7.66 0.23 20.84
CA GLU A 425 -8.53 -0.94 20.92
C GLU A 425 -8.44 -1.80 19.66
N ARG A 426 -8.39 -1.17 18.49
CA ARG A 426 -8.52 -1.84 17.18
C ARG A 426 -7.20 -2.17 16.52
N MET A 427 -6.13 -1.45 16.89
CA MET A 427 -4.80 -1.55 16.29
C MET A 427 -3.75 -2.07 17.27
N GLY A 428 -4.16 -2.45 18.49
CA GLY A 428 -3.31 -3.21 19.39
C GLY A 428 -3.00 -4.61 18.84
N GLN A 429 -1.78 -5.11 19.09
CA GLN A 429 -1.41 -6.47 18.71
C GLN A 429 -2.22 -7.50 19.52
N PRO A 430 -2.69 -8.62 18.91
CA PRO A 430 -2.39 -9.12 17.56
C PRO A 430 -3.32 -8.61 16.45
N TRP A 431 -4.26 -7.71 16.77
CA TRP A 431 -5.34 -7.32 15.85
C TRP A 431 -4.86 -6.52 14.65
N ALA A 432 -3.86 -5.64 14.83
CA ALA A 432 -3.22 -4.93 13.73
C ALA A 432 -2.67 -5.89 12.67
N THR A 433 -1.87 -6.87 13.09
CA THR A 433 -1.32 -7.90 12.19
C THR A 433 -2.40 -8.76 11.52
N LEU A 434 -3.45 -9.15 12.25
CA LEU A 434 -4.52 -9.94 11.63
C LEU A 434 -5.33 -9.13 10.61
N ARG A 435 -5.45 -7.81 10.80
CA ARG A 435 -6.14 -6.93 9.86
C ARG A 435 -5.30 -6.60 8.64
N SER A 436 -4.00 -6.32 8.83
CA SER A 436 -3.11 -6.04 7.71
C SER A 436 -3.05 -7.20 6.72
N LEU A 437 -3.20 -8.43 7.21
CA LEU A 437 -3.22 -9.64 6.38
C LEU A 437 -4.61 -10.07 5.89
N ALA A 438 -5.64 -9.24 6.09
CA ALA A 438 -7.02 -9.56 5.75
C ALA A 438 -7.59 -10.85 6.39
N LEU A 439 -7.07 -11.26 7.56
CA LEU A 439 -7.45 -12.51 8.22
C LEU A 439 -8.60 -12.37 9.21
N TYR A 440 -8.67 -11.24 9.92
CA TYR A 440 -9.72 -10.99 10.90
C TYR A 440 -10.08 -9.51 11.01
N LYS A 441 -11.38 -9.26 11.08
CA LYS A 441 -11.97 -7.97 11.42
C LYS A 441 -13.30 -8.19 12.17
N PRO A 442 -13.66 -7.34 13.15
CA PRO A 442 -14.99 -7.34 13.75
C PRO A 442 -16.08 -7.24 12.67
N ARG A 443 -17.25 -7.83 12.91
CA ARG A 443 -18.34 -7.91 11.92
C ARG A 443 -18.84 -6.55 11.42
N ASP A 444 -18.71 -5.53 12.25
CA ASP A 444 -19.13 -4.15 12.01
C ASP A 444 -18.01 -3.26 11.43
N ALA A 445 -16.77 -3.76 11.36
CA ALA A 445 -15.65 -2.97 10.89
C ALA A 445 -15.37 -3.24 9.41
N GLU A 446 -15.11 -2.17 8.66
CA GLU A 446 -14.93 -2.21 7.20
C GLU A 446 -13.46 -2.29 6.78
N TRP A 447 -13.11 -3.13 5.80
CA TRP A 447 -11.72 -3.32 5.37
C TRP A 447 -11.10 -2.08 4.69
N GLY A 448 -9.86 -1.77 5.06
CA GLY A 448 -8.97 -0.89 4.28
C GLY A 448 -8.25 -1.66 3.17
N MET A 449 -7.15 -1.09 2.65
CA MET A 449 -6.25 -1.76 1.72
C MET A 449 -5.38 -2.76 2.47
N ASP A 450 -5.55 -4.05 2.22
CA ASP A 450 -4.73 -5.07 2.87
C ASP A 450 -3.29 -5.10 2.34
N TYR A 451 -2.40 -5.68 3.13
CA TYR A 451 -0.97 -5.73 2.84
C TYR A 451 -0.64 -6.52 1.57
N ILE A 452 -1.37 -7.60 1.29
CA ILE A 452 -1.09 -8.48 0.14
C ILE A 452 -1.44 -7.73 -1.15
N THR A 453 -2.64 -7.16 -1.19
CA THR A 453 -3.10 -6.35 -2.32
C THR A 453 -2.17 -5.16 -2.53
N SER A 454 -1.82 -4.44 -1.46
CA SER A 454 -0.95 -3.27 -1.55
C SER A 454 0.45 -3.65 -2.00
N SER A 455 1.09 -4.65 -1.40
CA SER A 455 2.42 -5.11 -1.83
C SER A 455 2.44 -5.58 -3.28
N SER A 456 1.36 -6.21 -3.76
CA SER A 456 1.25 -6.60 -5.17
C SER A 456 1.19 -5.37 -6.09
N LEU A 457 0.43 -4.34 -5.71
CA LEU A 457 0.34 -3.08 -6.46
C LEU A 457 1.69 -2.35 -6.51
N ARG A 458 2.38 -2.27 -5.37
CA ARG A 458 3.72 -1.66 -5.26
C ARG A 458 4.76 -2.44 -6.05
N GLY A 459 4.71 -3.77 -5.98
CA GLY A 459 5.56 -4.68 -6.76
C GLY A 459 5.40 -4.48 -8.26
N VAL A 460 4.16 -4.39 -8.74
CA VAL A 460 3.86 -4.12 -10.15
C VAL A 460 4.30 -2.72 -10.58
N GLY A 461 4.23 -1.75 -9.67
CA GLY A 461 4.64 -0.37 -9.92
C GLY A 461 6.15 -0.13 -9.85
N LEU A 462 6.94 -1.14 -9.46
CA LEU A 462 8.37 -0.99 -9.15
C LEU A 462 8.62 0.17 -8.17
N GLU A 463 7.72 0.35 -7.21
CA GLU A 463 7.89 1.39 -6.19
C GLU A 463 9.09 1.09 -5.30
N THR A 464 9.59 2.10 -4.59
CA THR A 464 10.73 1.97 -3.67
C THR A 464 10.61 0.73 -2.77
N GLY A 465 11.65 -0.12 -2.82
CA GLY A 465 11.68 -1.40 -2.12
C GLY A 465 11.24 -2.61 -2.96
N PHE A 466 10.68 -2.38 -4.15
CA PHE A 466 10.25 -3.41 -5.10
C PHE A 466 10.91 -3.29 -6.48
N ASP A 467 11.85 -2.38 -6.66
CA ASP A 467 12.69 -2.32 -7.86
C ASP A 467 13.76 -3.44 -7.88
N GLY A 468 14.52 -3.49 -8.98
CA GLY A 468 15.60 -4.46 -9.17
C GLY A 468 16.77 -4.28 -8.21
N GLU A 469 17.10 -3.04 -7.85
CA GLU A 469 18.19 -2.74 -6.92
C GLU A 469 17.84 -3.20 -5.50
N ALA A 470 16.61 -2.96 -5.06
CA ALA A 470 16.07 -3.46 -3.81
C ALA A 470 16.10 -5.00 -3.77
N MET A 471 15.79 -5.68 -4.88
CA MET A 471 15.97 -7.13 -4.98
C MET A 471 17.45 -7.54 -4.85
N ALA A 472 18.37 -6.83 -5.50
CA ALA A 472 19.80 -7.11 -5.40
C ALA A 472 20.30 -6.97 -3.95
N LYS A 473 19.92 -5.87 -3.28
CA LYS A 473 20.21 -5.63 -1.85
C LYS A 473 19.60 -6.73 -0.98
N PHE A 474 18.35 -7.11 -1.24
CA PHE A 474 17.68 -8.19 -0.54
C PHE A 474 18.39 -9.54 -0.73
N GLN A 475 18.81 -9.89 -1.94
CA GLN A 475 19.57 -11.12 -2.20
C GLN A 475 20.97 -11.09 -1.59
N LYS A 476 21.57 -9.91 -1.43
CA LYS A 476 22.89 -9.76 -0.83
C LYS A 476 22.82 -9.86 0.69
N TRP A 477 21.83 -9.21 1.31
CA TRP A 477 21.77 -8.95 2.76
C TRP A 477 20.49 -9.50 3.39
N GLY A 478 19.33 -9.07 2.89
CA GLY A 478 18.03 -9.27 3.53
C GLY A 478 17.33 -10.62 3.33
N GLN A 479 17.99 -11.64 2.76
CA GLN A 479 17.42 -12.97 2.48
C GLN A 479 16.53 -13.48 3.62
N ILE A 480 15.58 -14.36 3.32
CA ILE A 480 14.64 -14.89 4.31
C ILE A 480 15.41 -15.66 5.40
N THR A 481 15.76 -15.00 6.50
CA THR A 481 16.79 -15.47 7.44
C THR A 481 16.48 -16.81 8.08
N TRP A 482 15.21 -17.12 8.27
CA TRP A 482 14.75 -18.39 8.82
C TRP A 482 14.58 -19.50 7.78
N LEU A 483 14.53 -19.16 6.49
CA LEU A 483 14.38 -20.13 5.41
C LEU A 483 15.78 -20.52 4.92
N PRO A 484 16.15 -21.82 4.94
CA PRO A 484 17.46 -22.24 4.48
C PRO A 484 17.81 -21.73 3.08
N MET A 485 19.06 -21.31 2.92
CA MET A 485 19.57 -20.70 1.69
C MET A 485 19.38 -21.49 0.40
N PHE A 486 19.33 -22.81 0.50
CA PHE A 486 19.11 -23.69 -0.66
C PHE A 486 17.63 -23.77 -1.08
N LEU A 487 16.72 -23.31 -0.23
CA LEU A 487 15.28 -23.22 -0.52
C LEU A 487 14.87 -21.88 -1.11
N GLN A 488 15.76 -20.88 -1.06
CA GLN A 488 15.55 -19.56 -1.65
C GLN A 488 16.02 -19.52 -3.11
N GLU A 489 15.38 -18.68 -3.91
CA GLU A 489 15.89 -18.31 -5.23
C GLU A 489 17.11 -17.40 -5.09
N LYS A 490 18.06 -17.49 -6.03
CA LYS A 490 19.29 -16.70 -6.02
C LYS A 490 19.69 -16.33 -7.43
N GLY A 491 20.47 -15.26 -7.57
CA GLY A 491 21.07 -14.87 -8.86
C GLY A 491 20.00 -14.50 -9.87
N LEU A 492 18.92 -13.86 -9.40
CA LEU A 492 18.00 -13.22 -10.32
C LEU A 492 18.67 -11.94 -10.81
N ASP A 493 18.54 -11.70 -12.09
CA ASP A 493 18.99 -10.46 -12.71
C ASP A 493 18.11 -9.30 -12.17
N PRO A 494 18.70 -8.26 -11.56
CA PRO A 494 17.97 -7.06 -11.13
C PRO A 494 17.13 -6.43 -12.26
N ASP A 495 17.57 -6.57 -13.50
CA ASP A 495 16.88 -6.02 -14.69
C ASP A 495 15.77 -6.94 -15.20
N GLU A 496 15.59 -8.13 -14.62
CA GLU A 496 14.54 -9.06 -15.01
C GLU A 496 13.16 -8.50 -14.63
N GLU A 497 12.25 -8.38 -15.60
CA GLU A 497 10.88 -7.97 -15.30
C GLU A 497 10.22 -8.88 -14.25
N ASP A 498 9.46 -8.28 -13.34
CA ASP A 498 8.75 -8.97 -12.26
C ASP A 498 9.68 -9.79 -11.36
N VAL A 499 10.90 -9.31 -11.13
CA VAL A 499 11.95 -10.01 -10.37
C VAL A 499 11.46 -10.48 -8.99
N TRP A 500 10.68 -9.66 -8.28
CA TRP A 500 10.08 -10.01 -6.98
C TRP A 500 9.05 -11.13 -7.09
N LEU A 501 8.16 -11.08 -8.08
CA LEU A 501 7.19 -12.15 -8.31
C LEU A 501 7.91 -13.47 -8.64
N LYS A 502 8.95 -13.41 -9.48
CA LYS A 502 9.77 -14.57 -9.86
C LYS A 502 10.51 -15.13 -8.64
N TYR A 503 11.11 -14.28 -7.81
CA TYR A 503 11.73 -14.69 -6.56
C TYR A 503 10.75 -15.44 -5.66
N CYS A 504 9.58 -14.85 -5.39
CA CYS A 504 8.56 -15.43 -4.53
C CYS A 504 8.04 -16.77 -5.08
N THR A 505 7.70 -16.82 -6.36
CA THR A 505 7.14 -18.03 -7.00
C THR A 505 8.18 -19.16 -7.13
N ARG A 506 9.43 -18.86 -7.50
CA ARG A 506 10.50 -19.87 -7.60
C ARG A 506 10.95 -20.36 -6.22
N THR A 507 11.03 -19.48 -5.23
CA THR A 507 11.28 -19.85 -3.82
C THR A 507 10.17 -20.75 -3.28
N LEU A 508 8.90 -20.37 -3.46
CA LEU A 508 7.76 -21.19 -3.04
C LEU A 508 7.77 -22.57 -3.73
N LYS A 509 8.12 -22.62 -5.01
CA LYS A 509 8.27 -23.89 -5.76
C LYS A 509 9.38 -24.77 -5.16
N LYS A 510 10.55 -24.20 -4.84
CA LYS A 510 11.65 -24.92 -4.17
C LYS A 510 11.24 -25.48 -2.81
N VAL A 511 10.59 -24.65 -1.97
CA VAL A 511 10.06 -25.07 -0.66
C VAL A 511 9.03 -26.19 -0.82
N HIS A 512 8.09 -26.04 -1.75
CA HIS A 512 7.07 -27.05 -2.03
C HIS A 512 7.69 -28.37 -2.48
N THR A 513 8.64 -28.35 -3.43
CA THR A 513 9.35 -29.56 -3.89
C THR A 513 10.13 -30.22 -2.75
N PHE A 514 10.86 -29.45 -1.95
CA PHE A 514 11.62 -29.97 -0.81
C PHE A 514 10.71 -30.61 0.24
N LEU A 515 9.63 -29.93 0.67
CA LEU A 515 8.69 -30.49 1.63
C LEU A 515 7.97 -31.72 1.08
N GLY A 516 7.71 -31.80 -0.23
CA GLY A 516 7.20 -33.00 -0.88
C GLY A 516 8.13 -34.20 -0.71
N LEU A 517 9.46 -34.00 -0.86
CA LEU A 517 10.46 -35.03 -0.60
C LEU A 517 10.55 -35.41 0.88
N VAL A 518 10.45 -34.44 1.80
CA VAL A 518 10.43 -34.67 3.25
C VAL A 518 9.20 -35.48 3.65
N VAL A 519 8.01 -35.12 3.17
CA VAL A 519 6.77 -35.88 3.40
C VAL A 519 6.89 -37.30 2.88
N PHE A 520 7.36 -37.47 1.64
CA PHE A 520 7.56 -38.80 1.06
C PHE A 520 8.50 -39.65 1.94
N SER A 521 9.64 -39.09 2.32
CA SER A 521 10.63 -39.77 3.17
C SER A 521 10.07 -40.09 4.56
N ALA A 522 9.29 -39.18 5.16
CA ALA A 522 8.68 -39.38 6.48
C ALA A 522 7.61 -40.48 6.45
N ILE A 523 6.76 -40.52 5.42
CA ILE A 523 5.76 -41.58 5.22
C ILE A 523 6.46 -42.93 5.01
N SER A 524 7.48 -42.99 4.14
CA SER A 524 8.25 -44.22 3.89
C SER A 524 8.98 -44.70 5.14
N GLY A 525 9.66 -43.80 5.86
CA GLY A 525 10.35 -44.10 7.11
C GLY A 525 9.38 -44.60 8.19
N TYR A 526 8.22 -43.96 8.34
CA TYR A 526 7.17 -44.40 9.25
C TYR A 526 6.68 -45.81 8.90
N ALA A 527 6.46 -46.11 7.60
CA ALA A 527 6.04 -47.42 7.15
C ALA A 527 7.13 -48.49 7.40
N VAL A 528 8.41 -48.18 7.16
CA VAL A 528 9.55 -49.07 7.44
C VAL A 528 9.68 -49.34 8.93
N ILE A 529 9.62 -48.32 9.78
CA ILE A 529 9.65 -48.48 11.25
C ILE A 529 8.49 -49.37 11.70
N CYS A 530 7.27 -49.15 11.19
CA CYS A 530 6.13 -50.00 11.50
C CYS A 530 6.31 -51.45 11.03
N ALA A 531 6.93 -51.67 9.87
CA ALA A 531 7.24 -53.00 9.36
C ALA A 531 8.28 -53.71 10.24
N VAL A 532 9.39 -53.06 10.57
CA VAL A 532 10.44 -53.60 11.45
C VAL A 532 9.89 -53.92 12.84
N VAL A 533 9.16 -52.99 13.46
CA VAL A 533 8.54 -53.22 14.77
C VAL A 533 7.56 -54.39 14.72
N SER A 534 6.79 -54.52 13.64
CA SER A 534 5.85 -55.65 13.46
C SER A 534 6.59 -56.98 13.29
N ILE A 535 7.72 -57.01 12.56
CA ILE A 535 8.56 -58.21 12.39
C ILE A 535 9.22 -58.62 13.72
N LEU A 536 9.70 -57.65 14.50
CA LEU A 536 10.34 -57.91 15.80
C LEU A 536 9.34 -58.36 16.88
N GLN A 537 8.06 -58.05 16.74
CA GLN A 537 6.99 -58.62 17.55
C GLN A 537 6.77 -60.09 17.12
N THR A 538 7.54 -61.02 17.71
CA THR A 538 7.59 -62.47 17.43
C THR A 538 6.28 -63.26 17.60
N LYS A 539 5.12 -62.60 17.72
CA LYS A 539 3.80 -63.22 17.80
C LYS A 539 3.17 -63.41 16.42
N ARG A 540 2.33 -64.44 16.29
CA ARG A 540 1.65 -64.92 15.06
C ARG A 540 0.73 -63.88 14.35
N SER A 541 0.68 -62.62 14.79
CA SER A 541 -0.24 -61.58 14.30
C SER A 541 0.46 -60.32 13.75
N TRP A 542 1.72 -60.41 13.30
CA TRP A 542 2.48 -59.25 12.80
C TRP A 542 1.75 -58.50 11.66
N ALA A 543 1.09 -59.23 10.76
CA ALA A 543 0.33 -58.65 9.65
C ALA A 543 -0.82 -57.75 10.12
N HIS A 544 -1.49 -58.12 11.23
CA HIS A 544 -2.55 -57.30 11.83
C HIS A 544 -1.98 -56.03 12.48
N SER A 545 -0.86 -56.13 13.20
CA SER A 545 -0.18 -54.97 13.82
C SER A 545 0.31 -53.97 12.78
N PHE A 546 0.91 -54.47 11.70
CA PHE A 546 1.33 -53.68 10.56
C PHE A 546 0.13 -53.03 9.85
N GLY A 547 -0.91 -53.81 9.55
CA GLY A 547 -2.13 -53.33 8.91
C GLY A 547 -2.80 -52.20 9.68
N LEU A 548 -2.93 -52.31 11.01
CA LEU A 548 -3.45 -51.24 11.87
C LEU A 548 -2.57 -49.98 11.82
N SER A 549 -1.25 -50.13 11.77
CA SER A 549 -0.32 -48.99 11.70
C SER A 549 -0.38 -48.28 10.35
N ILE A 550 -0.55 -49.02 9.25
CA ILE A 550 -0.75 -48.47 7.90
C ILE A 550 -2.12 -47.80 7.78
N LEU A 551 -3.19 -48.38 8.34
CA LEU A 551 -4.50 -47.75 8.39
C LEU A 551 -4.45 -46.42 9.15
N ARG A 552 -3.73 -46.38 10.28
CA ARG A 552 -3.52 -45.15 11.04
C ARG A 552 -2.73 -44.10 10.24
N LEU A 553 -1.65 -44.51 9.57
CA LEU A 553 -0.90 -43.63 8.65
C LEU A 553 -1.82 -43.06 7.57
N GLY A 554 -2.64 -43.91 6.95
CA GLY A 554 -3.66 -43.51 5.98
C GLY A 554 -4.64 -42.49 6.55
N ALA A 555 -5.10 -42.67 7.79
CA ALA A 555 -5.98 -41.72 8.47
C ALA A 555 -5.31 -40.35 8.72
N ILE A 556 -4.03 -40.31 9.11
CA ILE A 556 -3.27 -39.06 9.30
C ILE A 556 -3.10 -38.33 7.96
N CYS A 557 -2.71 -39.06 6.90
CA CYS A 557 -2.59 -38.50 5.55
C CYS A 557 -3.94 -37.98 5.04
N ALA A 558 -5.02 -38.75 5.23
CA ALA A 558 -6.37 -38.34 4.86
C ALA A 558 -6.82 -37.09 5.62
N ALA A 559 -6.53 -36.97 6.91
CA ALA A 559 -6.84 -35.78 7.69
C ALA A 559 -6.13 -34.53 7.15
N ALA A 560 -4.82 -34.61 6.87
CA ALA A 560 -4.08 -33.49 6.28
C ALA A 560 -4.59 -33.12 4.87
N TYR A 561 -4.94 -34.13 4.05
CA TYR A 561 -5.52 -33.92 2.73
C TYR A 561 -6.90 -33.26 2.80
N VAL A 562 -7.76 -33.67 3.73
CA VAL A 562 -9.08 -33.05 3.96
C VAL A 562 -8.91 -31.58 4.38
N VAL A 563 -7.93 -31.25 5.22
CA VAL A 563 -7.60 -29.86 5.56
C VAL A 563 -7.19 -29.06 4.32
N PHE A 564 -6.28 -29.60 3.49
CA PHE A 564 -5.87 -28.96 2.24
C PHE A 564 -7.05 -28.72 1.29
N VAL A 565 -7.86 -29.75 1.02
CA VAL A 565 -9.03 -29.67 0.13
C VAL A 565 -10.07 -28.72 0.70
N GLY A 566 -10.29 -28.71 2.01
CA GLY A 566 -11.19 -27.78 2.69
C GLY A 566 -10.75 -26.33 2.50
N LEU A 567 -9.47 -26.03 2.75
CA LEU A 567 -8.89 -24.69 2.56
C LEU A 567 -8.91 -24.25 1.09
N LYS A 568 -8.62 -25.18 0.17
CA LYS A 568 -8.68 -24.94 -1.28
C LYS A 568 -10.12 -24.66 -1.73
N SER A 569 -11.07 -25.50 -1.35
CA SER A 569 -12.50 -25.32 -1.69
C SER A 569 -13.04 -24.01 -1.11
N HIS A 570 -12.63 -23.66 0.11
CA HIS A 570 -12.99 -22.39 0.72
C HIS A 570 -12.49 -21.21 -0.12
N VAL A 571 -11.19 -21.16 -0.46
CA VAL A 571 -10.67 -20.04 -1.28
C VAL A 571 -11.27 -20.03 -2.69
N ASP A 572 -11.42 -21.20 -3.34
CA ASP A 572 -11.98 -21.34 -4.69
C ASP A 572 -13.45 -20.90 -4.77
N SER A 573 -14.19 -20.98 -3.66
CA SER A 573 -15.59 -20.54 -3.55
C SER A 573 -15.73 -19.07 -3.14
N THR A 574 -14.64 -18.42 -2.72
CA THR A 574 -14.68 -16.98 -2.43
C THR A 574 -14.98 -16.20 -3.69
N ARG A 575 -15.69 -15.09 -3.52
CA ARG A 575 -15.98 -14.18 -4.61
C ARG A 575 -14.74 -13.52 -5.18
N TRP A 576 -13.76 -13.19 -4.34
CA TRP A 576 -12.44 -12.72 -4.76
C TRP A 576 -11.79 -13.65 -5.79
N ALA A 577 -11.74 -14.96 -5.51
CA ALA A 577 -11.19 -15.97 -6.41
C ALA A 577 -12.01 -16.14 -7.70
N ALA A 578 -13.34 -15.99 -7.63
CA ALA A 578 -14.21 -16.02 -8.80
C ALA A 578 -14.01 -14.79 -9.70
N ASP A 579 -13.82 -13.61 -9.11
CA ASP A 579 -13.61 -12.37 -9.83
C ASP A 579 -12.24 -12.32 -10.53
N ILE A 580 -11.17 -12.79 -9.87
CA ILE A 580 -9.84 -12.90 -10.50
C ILE A 580 -9.88 -13.88 -11.67
N ARG A 581 -10.41 -15.10 -11.48
CA ARG A 581 -10.53 -16.09 -12.58
C ARG A 581 -11.40 -15.60 -13.73
N GLY A 582 -12.41 -14.78 -13.42
CA GLY A 582 -13.28 -14.18 -14.42
C GLY A 582 -12.69 -12.93 -15.09
N ASN A 583 -11.44 -12.55 -14.78
CA ASN A 583 -10.79 -11.32 -15.23
C ASN A 583 -11.65 -10.07 -14.95
N ARG A 584 -12.30 -10.04 -13.78
CA ARG A 584 -13.25 -8.98 -13.39
C ARG A 584 -12.61 -7.90 -12.53
N ARG A 585 -11.51 -8.21 -11.84
CA ARG A 585 -10.72 -7.27 -11.02
C ARG A 585 -9.41 -6.93 -11.71
N TYR A 586 -8.96 -5.69 -11.52
CA TYR A 586 -7.72 -5.11 -12.04
C TYR A 586 -7.52 -5.11 -13.55
N SER A 587 -8.23 -5.95 -14.31
CA SER A 587 -8.26 -5.88 -15.78
C SER A 587 -8.70 -4.50 -16.26
N SER A 588 -8.38 -4.22 -17.53
CA SER A 588 -8.90 -3.01 -18.14
C SER A 588 -10.42 -2.97 -18.17
N VAL A 589 -10.97 -1.82 -17.78
CA VAL A 589 -12.41 -1.59 -17.71
C VAL A 589 -12.98 -1.00 -19.01
N PHE A 590 -12.12 -0.61 -19.97
CA PHE A 590 -12.51 0.11 -21.19
C PHE A 590 -12.62 -0.78 -22.44
N ALA A 591 -12.36 -2.08 -22.33
CA ALA A 591 -12.33 -3.00 -23.48
C ALA A 591 -13.66 -3.10 -24.26
N ASN A 592 -14.79 -2.66 -23.69
CA ASN A 592 -16.13 -2.84 -24.24
C ASN A 592 -16.97 -1.55 -24.27
N ASP A 593 -16.37 -0.37 -24.27
CA ASP A 593 -17.09 0.90 -24.14
C ASP A 593 -18.14 1.15 -25.26
N LEU A 594 -17.89 0.65 -26.47
CA LEU A 594 -18.83 0.73 -27.60
C LEU A 594 -20.20 0.11 -27.28
N ALA A 595 -20.23 -0.94 -26.44
CA ALA A 595 -21.48 -1.59 -26.05
C ALA A 595 -22.39 -0.68 -25.19
N TYR A 596 -21.86 0.44 -24.69
CA TYR A 596 -22.56 1.39 -23.82
C TYR A 596 -22.95 2.69 -24.56
N GLY A 597 -22.82 2.73 -25.89
CA GLY A 597 -23.25 3.88 -26.71
C GLY A 597 -22.40 5.14 -26.50
N VAL A 598 -21.13 4.95 -26.12
CA VAL A 598 -20.15 6.03 -25.96
C VAL A 598 -19.69 6.48 -27.35
N LYS A 599 -19.53 7.79 -27.54
CA LYS A 599 -19.10 8.39 -28.81
C LYS A 599 -17.74 7.83 -29.25
N SER A 600 -17.66 7.41 -30.51
CA SER A 600 -16.47 6.81 -31.13
C SER A 600 -16.03 7.49 -32.42
N GLU A 601 -16.77 8.49 -32.87
CA GLU A 601 -16.53 9.20 -34.12
C GLU A 601 -16.78 10.71 -33.92
N GLY A 602 -16.06 11.53 -34.68
CA GLY A 602 -16.14 13.00 -34.61
C GLY A 602 -14.76 13.65 -34.61
N LEU A 603 -14.73 14.98 -34.60
CA LEU A 603 -13.49 15.74 -34.49
C LEU A 603 -12.99 15.71 -33.05
N THR A 604 -11.79 15.18 -32.83
CA THR A 604 -11.15 15.15 -31.51
C THR A 604 -10.26 16.37 -31.28
N THR A 605 -10.08 16.74 -30.01
CA THR A 605 -9.19 17.84 -29.61
C THR A 605 -8.68 17.60 -28.18
N LEU A 606 -7.76 18.45 -27.72
CA LEU A 606 -7.36 18.48 -26.31
C LEU A 606 -8.19 19.53 -25.56
N PRO A 607 -8.58 19.26 -24.30
CA PRO A 607 -9.22 20.23 -23.44
C PRO A 607 -8.36 21.48 -23.22
N HIS A 608 -8.99 22.64 -23.31
CA HIS A 608 -8.47 23.93 -22.88
C HIS A 608 -9.30 24.44 -21.71
N ARG A 609 -8.73 25.39 -20.96
CA ARG A 609 -9.33 26.02 -19.78
C ARG A 609 -10.81 26.43 -19.94
N LYS A 610 -11.18 26.92 -21.12
CA LYS A 610 -12.53 27.46 -21.40
C LYS A 610 -13.55 26.41 -21.85
N ASP A 611 -13.11 25.18 -22.09
CA ASP A 611 -14.01 24.13 -22.57
C ASP A 611 -14.92 23.62 -21.46
N VAL A 612 -16.15 23.30 -21.85
CA VAL A 612 -17.12 22.58 -21.03
C VAL A 612 -16.92 21.09 -21.30
N LEU A 613 -16.42 20.38 -20.31
CA LEU A 613 -16.11 18.96 -20.41
C LEU A 613 -17.33 18.14 -19.99
N ILE A 614 -17.77 17.26 -20.88
CA ILE A 614 -18.88 16.32 -20.70
C ILE A 614 -18.27 14.94 -20.53
N GLU A 615 -18.21 14.52 -19.27
CA GLU A 615 -17.54 13.30 -18.88
C GLU A 615 -18.53 12.13 -18.83
N ASN A 616 -18.14 10.97 -19.37
CA ASN A 616 -18.92 9.73 -19.33
C ASN A 616 -18.24 8.55 -18.61
N ARG A 617 -16.99 8.74 -18.13
CA ARG A 617 -16.13 7.75 -17.48
C ARG A 617 -16.06 7.84 -15.96
N PHE A 618 -15.96 8.99 -15.29
CA PHE A 618 -15.72 9.20 -13.85
C PHE A 618 -16.90 8.86 -12.90
N GLY A 619 -18.14 8.89 -13.38
CA GLY A 619 -19.33 8.82 -12.50
C GLY A 619 -19.33 7.61 -11.54
N SER A 620 -19.31 7.81 -10.23
CA SER A 620 -19.37 6.71 -9.25
C SER A 620 -19.99 7.20 -7.95
N SER A 621 -20.91 6.43 -7.37
CA SER A 621 -21.47 6.72 -6.04
C SER A 621 -20.44 6.68 -4.91
N TYR A 622 -19.20 6.27 -5.21
CA TYR A 622 -18.10 6.15 -4.26
C TYR A 622 -16.95 7.12 -4.53
N LEU A 623 -17.07 7.98 -5.54
CA LEU A 623 -16.08 8.97 -5.91
C LEU A 623 -16.68 10.36 -5.99
N HIS A 624 -17.14 10.85 -4.86
CA HIS A 624 -17.73 12.17 -4.78
C HIS A 624 -16.84 13.24 -5.43
N PHE A 625 -15.55 13.26 -5.11
CA PHE A 625 -14.63 14.22 -5.75
C PHE A 625 -14.55 14.08 -7.27
N TYR A 626 -14.42 12.86 -7.83
CA TYR A 626 -14.36 12.71 -9.29
C TYR A 626 -15.68 12.98 -10.00
N ASN A 627 -16.81 12.84 -9.31
CA ASN A 627 -18.10 13.26 -9.85
C ASN A 627 -18.13 14.77 -10.10
N ASP A 628 -17.45 15.53 -9.25
CA ASP A 628 -17.41 16.99 -9.29
C ASP A 628 -16.09 17.56 -9.83
N TYR A 629 -15.09 16.72 -10.07
CA TYR A 629 -13.78 17.13 -10.57
C TYR A 629 -13.92 17.92 -11.86
N VAL A 630 -14.71 17.39 -12.79
CA VAL A 630 -15.03 18.05 -14.06
C VAL A 630 -15.87 19.31 -13.84
N ASN A 631 -16.76 19.33 -12.83
CA ASN A 631 -17.52 20.55 -12.48
C ASN A 631 -16.60 21.66 -11.97
N GLY A 632 -15.46 21.32 -11.37
CA GLY A 632 -14.43 22.27 -10.94
C GLY A 632 -13.59 22.85 -12.07
N HIS A 633 -13.64 22.27 -13.29
CA HIS A 633 -12.96 22.80 -14.45
C HIS A 633 -13.44 24.24 -14.78
N PRO A 634 -12.57 25.20 -15.11
CA PRO A 634 -12.97 26.60 -15.26
C PRO A 634 -14.07 26.83 -16.30
N GLY A 635 -14.03 26.15 -17.46
CA GLY A 635 -15.09 26.23 -18.45
C GLY A 635 -16.43 25.66 -17.96
N ASN A 636 -16.41 24.56 -17.20
CA ASN A 636 -17.61 23.99 -16.58
C ASN A 636 -18.19 24.93 -15.52
N ARG A 637 -17.35 25.61 -14.72
CA ARG A 637 -17.81 26.63 -13.76
C ARG A 637 -18.53 27.78 -14.46
N TYR A 638 -17.93 28.35 -15.50
CA TYR A 638 -18.56 29.40 -16.30
C TYR A 638 -19.90 28.95 -16.89
N PHE A 639 -19.96 27.74 -17.46
CA PHE A 639 -21.21 27.17 -17.95
C PHE A 639 -22.27 26.99 -16.85
N LEU A 640 -21.88 26.44 -15.69
CA LEU A 640 -22.79 26.26 -14.57
C LEU A 640 -23.29 27.59 -13.99
N ASP A 641 -22.48 28.65 -14.00
CA ASP A 641 -22.88 29.99 -13.59
C ASP A 641 -23.96 30.55 -14.54
N LEU A 642 -23.77 30.40 -15.86
CA LEU A 642 -24.80 30.76 -16.85
C LEU A 642 -26.10 29.97 -16.63
N VAL A 643 -26.00 28.66 -16.41
CA VAL A 643 -27.16 27.79 -16.13
C VAL A 643 -27.87 28.22 -14.86
N ASN A 644 -27.15 28.45 -13.76
CA ASN A 644 -27.71 28.87 -12.48
C ASN A 644 -28.42 30.23 -12.60
N GLY A 645 -27.90 31.13 -13.44
CA GLY A 645 -28.51 32.44 -13.70
C GLY A 645 -29.89 32.38 -14.36
N VAL A 646 -30.21 31.30 -15.08
CA VAL A 646 -31.47 31.17 -15.83
C VAL A 646 -32.36 30.01 -15.35
N SER A 647 -31.84 29.07 -14.56
CA SER A 647 -32.55 27.84 -14.18
C SER A 647 -33.80 28.07 -13.32
N ALA A 648 -33.82 29.12 -12.50
CA ALA A 648 -34.97 29.42 -11.63
C ALA A 648 -36.27 29.65 -12.40
N ALA A 649 -36.19 30.22 -13.61
CA ALA A 649 -37.35 30.51 -14.45
C ALA A 649 -37.62 29.45 -15.52
N PHE A 650 -36.59 28.66 -15.88
CA PHE A 650 -36.62 27.69 -16.99
C PHE A 650 -37.81 26.71 -16.94
N GLY A 651 -38.10 26.11 -15.78
CA GLY A 651 -39.21 25.15 -15.65
C GLY A 651 -40.61 25.74 -15.88
N SER A 652 -40.75 27.05 -15.71
CA SER A 652 -42.02 27.76 -15.90
C SER A 652 -42.26 28.15 -17.36
N TYR A 653 -41.20 28.23 -18.17
CA TYR A 653 -41.26 28.72 -19.54
C TYR A 653 -42.06 27.78 -20.47
N PRO A 654 -42.70 28.34 -21.51
CA PRO A 654 -43.16 27.54 -22.64
C PRO A 654 -41.96 26.95 -23.39
N PHE A 655 -42.16 25.83 -24.08
CA PHE A 655 -41.08 25.07 -24.75
C PHE A 655 -40.18 25.95 -25.64
N TRP A 656 -40.76 26.83 -26.47
CA TRP A 656 -39.97 27.72 -27.34
C TRP A 656 -39.02 28.66 -26.56
N LEU A 657 -39.41 29.08 -25.36
CA LEU A 657 -38.58 29.94 -24.51
C LEU A 657 -37.56 29.13 -23.71
N GLN A 658 -37.88 27.87 -23.35
CA GLN A 658 -36.89 26.92 -22.85
C GLN A 658 -35.79 26.68 -23.90
N GLU A 659 -36.18 26.46 -25.15
CA GLU A 659 -35.26 26.29 -26.27
C GLU A 659 -34.39 27.54 -26.47
N ALA A 660 -34.99 28.73 -26.50
CA ALA A 660 -34.25 29.99 -26.60
C ALA A 660 -33.29 30.22 -25.42
N THR A 661 -33.66 29.79 -24.21
CA THR A 661 -32.80 29.88 -23.02
C THR A 661 -31.60 28.95 -23.11
N ALA A 662 -31.81 27.70 -23.51
CA ALA A 662 -30.72 26.74 -23.74
C ALA A 662 -29.78 27.23 -24.86
N ARG A 663 -30.35 27.83 -25.91
CA ARG A 663 -29.62 28.45 -27.01
C ARG A 663 -28.73 29.58 -26.52
N TYR A 664 -29.29 30.50 -25.74
CA TYR A 664 -28.54 31.61 -25.15
C TYR A 664 -27.34 31.14 -24.32
N VAL A 665 -27.54 30.15 -23.44
CA VAL A 665 -26.45 29.60 -22.62
C VAL A 665 -25.36 28.97 -23.49
N THR A 666 -25.75 28.17 -24.49
CA THR A 666 -24.82 27.50 -25.40
C THR A 666 -24.02 28.52 -26.23
N GLU A 667 -24.70 29.49 -26.85
CA GLU A 667 -24.06 30.58 -27.61
C GLU A 667 -23.14 31.44 -26.74
N SER A 668 -23.48 31.65 -25.45
CA SER A 668 -22.64 32.41 -24.51
C SER A 668 -21.33 31.70 -24.16
N VAL A 669 -21.34 30.36 -24.10
CA VAL A 669 -20.11 29.56 -23.96
C VAL A 669 -19.25 29.68 -25.22
N LEU A 670 -19.85 29.48 -26.39
CA LEU A 670 -19.16 29.54 -27.68
C LEU A 670 -18.59 30.94 -27.96
N ALA A 671 -19.32 32.00 -27.63
CA ALA A 671 -18.88 33.39 -27.79
C ALA A 671 -17.68 33.73 -26.89
N ASN A 672 -17.54 33.06 -25.75
CA ASN A 672 -16.35 33.18 -24.89
C ASN A 672 -15.18 32.30 -25.36
N GLN A 673 -15.25 31.74 -26.57
CA GLN A 673 -14.27 30.78 -27.12
C GLN A 673 -14.22 29.44 -26.36
N GLY A 674 -15.26 29.10 -25.60
CA GLY A 674 -15.42 27.77 -25.03
C GLY A 674 -15.97 26.80 -26.06
N ARG A 675 -15.70 25.50 -25.89
CA ARG A 675 -16.30 24.41 -26.67
C ARG A 675 -16.96 23.41 -25.73
N PHE A 676 -17.93 22.66 -26.22
CA PHE A 676 -18.45 21.51 -25.49
C PHE A 676 -17.70 20.27 -25.96
N LEU A 677 -17.03 19.58 -25.04
CA LEU A 677 -16.21 18.43 -25.35
C LEU A 677 -16.76 17.19 -24.67
N GLU A 678 -17.14 16.16 -25.42
CA GLU A 678 -17.62 14.90 -24.87
C GLU A 678 -16.54 13.82 -24.91
N GLN A 679 -16.37 13.11 -23.78
CA GLN A 679 -15.35 12.08 -23.68
C GLN A 679 -15.76 10.77 -24.38
N GLY A 680 -14.87 10.31 -25.25
CA GLY A 680 -15.03 9.15 -26.12
C GLY A 680 -14.75 7.77 -25.53
N VAL A 681 -14.74 6.75 -26.40
CA VAL A 681 -14.38 5.34 -26.10
C VAL A 681 -12.89 5.08 -25.89
N ASN A 682 -12.00 5.93 -26.44
CA ASN A 682 -10.57 5.84 -26.17
C ASN A 682 -10.10 6.85 -25.12
N GLY A 683 -10.98 7.76 -24.71
CA GLY A 683 -10.68 8.84 -23.78
C GLY A 683 -10.52 10.19 -24.48
N ASP A 684 -10.37 10.18 -25.82
CA ASP A 684 -10.37 11.37 -26.66
C ASP A 684 -11.56 12.28 -26.37
N TRP A 685 -11.35 13.59 -26.52
CA TRP A 685 -12.38 14.60 -26.35
C TRP A 685 -12.95 15.02 -27.70
N TYR A 686 -14.20 14.64 -27.97
CA TYR A 686 -14.91 14.99 -29.20
C TYR A 686 -15.55 16.37 -29.06
N ILE A 687 -15.35 17.22 -30.06
CA ILE A 687 -16.05 18.50 -30.15
C ILE A 687 -17.52 18.20 -30.46
N ASN A 688 -18.40 18.59 -29.56
CA ASN A 688 -19.83 18.52 -29.80
C ASN A 688 -20.26 19.62 -30.76
N ASP A 689 -21.08 19.25 -31.74
CA ASP A 689 -21.71 20.26 -32.58
C ASP A 689 -22.72 21.10 -31.77
N PHE A 690 -23.30 22.10 -32.42
CA PHE A 690 -24.22 23.01 -31.75
C PHE A 690 -25.45 22.28 -31.18
N GLU A 691 -25.99 21.29 -31.90
CA GLU A 691 -27.18 20.56 -31.48
C GLU A 691 -26.88 19.61 -30.31
N GLU A 692 -25.74 18.92 -30.35
CA GLU A 692 -25.25 18.08 -29.25
C GLU A 692 -24.99 18.93 -27.98
N ALA A 693 -24.36 20.09 -28.13
CA ALA A 693 -24.15 21.04 -27.03
C ALA A 693 -25.49 21.53 -26.46
N MET A 694 -26.46 21.84 -27.33
CA MET A 694 -27.82 22.23 -26.96
C MET A 694 -28.55 21.15 -26.17
N VAL A 695 -28.45 19.88 -26.56
CA VAL A 695 -29.03 18.74 -25.83
C VAL A 695 -28.45 18.66 -24.41
N TYR A 696 -27.12 18.78 -24.27
CA TYR A 696 -26.47 18.77 -22.97
C TYR A 696 -26.88 19.96 -22.09
N THR A 697 -26.94 21.16 -22.68
CA THR A 697 -27.40 22.38 -21.99
C THR A 697 -28.84 22.25 -21.49
N ARG A 698 -29.77 21.74 -22.32
CA ARG A 698 -31.17 21.49 -21.93
C ARG A 698 -31.25 20.51 -20.77
N LYS A 699 -30.55 19.38 -20.84
CA LYS A 699 -30.49 18.39 -19.76
C LYS A 699 -29.99 19.01 -18.46
N THR A 700 -28.94 19.83 -18.53
CA THR A 700 -28.36 20.48 -17.34
C THR A 700 -29.30 21.53 -16.74
N LEU A 701 -30.01 22.30 -17.57
CA LEU A 701 -31.05 23.23 -17.13
C LEU A 701 -32.20 22.51 -16.43
N VAL A 702 -32.66 21.38 -16.98
CA VAL A 702 -33.67 20.51 -16.35
C VAL A 702 -33.21 20.03 -14.97
N GLN A 703 -31.97 19.53 -14.86
CA GLN A 703 -31.38 19.10 -13.59
C GLN A 703 -31.37 20.23 -12.56
N LYS A 704 -30.94 21.44 -12.93
CA LYS A 704 -30.90 22.59 -12.03
C LYS A 704 -32.27 23.11 -11.63
N THR A 705 -33.26 22.93 -12.50
CA THR A 705 -34.65 23.35 -12.24
C THR A 705 -35.38 22.38 -11.32
N MET A 706 -35.12 21.08 -11.44
CA MET A 706 -35.85 20.03 -10.73
C MET A 706 -34.90 19.12 -9.93
N PRO A 707 -34.70 19.38 -8.62
CA PRO A 707 -33.78 18.62 -7.78
C PRO A 707 -34.02 17.10 -7.77
N VAL A 708 -35.29 16.68 -7.84
CA VAL A 708 -35.66 15.26 -7.89
C VAL A 708 -35.16 14.61 -9.19
N VAL A 709 -35.31 15.30 -10.33
CA VAL A 709 -34.83 14.81 -11.62
C VAL A 709 -33.30 14.76 -11.64
N ALA A 710 -32.62 15.77 -11.06
CA ALA A 710 -31.17 15.74 -10.90
C ALA A 710 -30.69 14.53 -10.10
N ALA A 711 -31.31 14.26 -8.95
CA ALA A 711 -30.96 13.11 -8.11
C ALA A 711 -31.18 11.77 -8.87
N VAL A 712 -32.30 11.63 -9.59
CA VAL A 712 -32.55 10.42 -10.39
C VAL A 712 -31.54 10.27 -11.52
N LEU A 713 -31.24 11.33 -12.27
CA LEU A 713 -30.25 11.29 -13.36
C LEU A 713 -28.84 10.97 -12.83
N GLN A 714 -28.49 11.46 -11.64
CA GLN A 714 -27.24 11.13 -10.98
C GLN A 714 -27.17 9.64 -10.62
N GLU A 715 -28.22 9.07 -10.04
CA GLU A 715 -28.30 7.63 -9.75
C GLU A 715 -28.25 6.79 -11.02
N LEU A 716 -28.95 7.19 -12.10
CA LEU A 716 -28.86 6.50 -13.39
C LEU A 716 -27.42 6.48 -13.92
N ARG A 717 -26.71 7.62 -13.86
CA ARG A 717 -25.29 7.71 -14.23
C ARG A 717 -24.44 6.76 -13.39
N PHE A 718 -24.68 6.66 -12.08
CA PHE A 718 -23.95 5.73 -11.21
C PHE A 718 -24.24 4.26 -11.56
N ILE A 719 -25.49 3.91 -11.86
CA ILE A 719 -25.86 2.55 -12.26
C ILE A 719 -25.22 2.20 -13.62
N VAL A 720 -25.28 3.10 -14.61
CA VAL A 720 -24.64 2.89 -15.93
C VAL A 720 -23.14 2.69 -15.78
N SER A 721 -22.47 3.53 -14.98
CA SER A 721 -21.05 3.36 -14.64
C SER A 721 -20.79 2.02 -13.95
N GLY A 722 -21.63 1.62 -12.99
CA GLY A 722 -21.56 0.32 -12.35
C GLY A 722 -21.64 -0.79 -13.40
N PHE A 723 -22.56 -0.71 -14.34
CA PHE A 723 -22.63 -1.67 -15.44
C PHE A 723 -21.45 -1.62 -16.39
N ARG A 724 -20.77 -0.48 -16.56
CA ARG A 724 -19.67 -0.31 -17.51
C ARG A 724 -18.30 -0.66 -16.94
N PHE A 725 -18.04 -0.34 -15.68
CA PHE A 725 -16.69 -0.42 -15.10
C PHE A 725 -16.56 -1.47 -13.99
N SER A 726 -17.66 -1.98 -13.45
CA SER A 726 -17.60 -2.97 -12.36
C SER A 726 -17.37 -4.40 -12.84
N THR A 727 -17.43 -5.36 -11.91
CA THR A 727 -17.42 -6.80 -12.21
C THR A 727 -18.57 -7.25 -13.12
N LEU A 728 -19.60 -6.42 -13.33
CA LEU A 728 -20.76 -6.71 -14.20
C LEU A 728 -20.54 -6.33 -15.67
N ARG A 729 -19.45 -5.64 -16.01
CA ARG A 729 -19.20 -5.07 -17.35
C ARG A 729 -19.20 -6.02 -18.52
N ASN A 730 -18.87 -7.28 -18.26
CA ASN A 730 -18.83 -8.33 -19.27
C ASN A 730 -20.09 -9.19 -19.30
N THR A 731 -21.14 -8.82 -18.53
CA THR A 731 -22.40 -9.55 -18.53
C THR A 731 -23.27 -9.11 -19.71
N LYS A 732 -23.87 -10.08 -20.41
CA LYS A 732 -24.81 -9.79 -21.51
C LYS A 732 -25.99 -8.93 -21.04
N LEU A 733 -26.43 -9.10 -19.79
CA LEU A 733 -27.52 -8.32 -19.19
C LEU A 733 -27.16 -6.83 -19.11
N ALA A 734 -25.98 -6.50 -18.60
CA ALA A 734 -25.48 -5.13 -18.52
C ALA A 734 -25.40 -4.47 -19.91
N GLN A 735 -24.74 -5.15 -20.86
CA GLN A 735 -24.46 -4.61 -22.19
C GLN A 735 -25.69 -4.50 -23.08
N LYS A 736 -26.51 -5.56 -23.18
CA LYS A 736 -27.57 -5.64 -24.21
C LYS A 736 -28.93 -5.14 -23.74
N HIS A 737 -29.18 -5.10 -22.44
CA HIS A 737 -30.52 -4.81 -21.91
C HIS A 737 -30.52 -3.59 -21.00
N MET A 738 -29.65 -3.55 -19.99
CA MET A 738 -29.71 -2.52 -18.97
C MET A 738 -29.23 -1.15 -19.47
N ALA A 739 -28.08 -1.07 -20.15
CA ALA A 739 -27.59 0.21 -20.65
C ALA A 739 -28.56 0.91 -21.63
N PRO A 740 -29.12 0.23 -22.66
CA PRO A 740 -30.13 0.85 -23.53
C PRO A 740 -31.41 1.24 -22.79
N PHE A 741 -31.86 0.42 -21.83
CA PHE A 741 -33.04 0.73 -21.02
C PHE A 741 -32.85 1.99 -20.18
N LEU A 742 -31.71 2.11 -19.48
CA LEU A 742 -31.41 3.27 -18.64
C LEU A 742 -31.28 4.56 -19.46
N LYS A 743 -30.65 4.48 -20.64
CA LYS A 743 -30.57 5.61 -21.58
C LYS A 743 -31.96 6.07 -22.04
N SER A 744 -32.82 5.13 -22.47
CA SER A 744 -34.20 5.46 -22.85
C SER A 744 -35.01 6.02 -21.68
N PHE A 745 -34.77 5.54 -20.45
CA PHE A 745 -35.43 6.05 -19.25
C PHE A 745 -34.99 7.47 -18.91
N GLU A 746 -33.69 7.76 -19.02
CA GLU A 746 -33.13 9.11 -18.90
C GLU A 746 -33.73 10.07 -19.92
N GLU A 747 -33.76 9.70 -21.21
CA GLU A 747 -34.33 10.52 -22.28
C GLU A 747 -35.80 10.87 -22.01
N LYS A 748 -36.60 9.88 -21.59
CA LYS A 748 -38.02 10.09 -21.21
C LYS A 748 -38.16 11.00 -20.00
N LEU A 749 -37.28 10.89 -19.02
CA LEU A 749 -37.31 11.71 -17.81
C LEU A 749 -37.04 13.19 -18.16
N VAL A 750 -36.07 13.46 -19.03
CA VAL A 750 -35.75 14.81 -19.49
C VAL A 750 -36.88 15.37 -20.37
N ALA A 751 -37.38 14.59 -21.34
CA ALA A 751 -38.45 15.01 -22.25
C ALA A 751 -39.76 15.38 -21.52
N GLN A 752 -40.10 14.64 -20.45
CA GLN A 752 -41.27 14.96 -19.62
C GLN A 752 -41.19 16.34 -18.96
N VAL A 753 -39.98 16.82 -18.62
CA VAL A 753 -39.79 18.15 -18.02
C VAL A 753 -39.84 19.25 -19.07
N LEU A 754 -39.33 18.98 -20.28
CA LEU A 754 -39.27 19.95 -21.36
C LEU A 754 -40.66 20.31 -21.93
N LYS A 755 -41.76 19.71 -21.45
CA LYS A 755 -43.12 19.92 -22.00
C LYS A 755 -43.13 19.85 -23.53
N GLU A 756 -42.29 19.00 -24.10
CA GLU A 756 -42.26 18.78 -25.53
C GLU A 756 -43.69 18.44 -25.96
N GLU A 757 -44.24 19.20 -26.90
CA GLU A 757 -45.49 18.78 -27.50
C GLU A 757 -45.24 17.37 -28.02
N PRO A 758 -46.06 16.37 -27.62
CA PRO A 758 -45.85 15.00 -28.07
C PRO A 758 -45.83 15.07 -29.59
N ALA A 759 -44.64 14.87 -30.16
CA ALA A 759 -44.41 15.00 -31.59
C ALA A 759 -45.54 14.24 -32.27
N GLY A 760 -46.43 15.00 -32.93
CA GLY A 760 -47.76 14.53 -33.28
C GLY A 760 -47.66 13.12 -33.83
N THR A 761 -48.41 12.19 -33.23
CA THR A 761 -48.62 10.83 -33.74
C THR A 761 -48.88 10.90 -35.24
N SER A 762 -47.83 10.78 -36.05
CA SER A 762 -47.90 10.34 -37.42
C SER A 762 -48.05 8.82 -37.33
N PRO A 763 -49.20 8.22 -37.68
CA PRO A 763 -49.48 6.81 -37.42
C PRO A 763 -48.70 5.82 -38.31
N ASN A 764 -47.53 6.18 -38.85
CA ASN A 764 -46.90 5.44 -39.94
C ASN A 764 -45.36 5.38 -39.87
N THR A 765 -44.80 5.01 -38.72
CA THR A 765 -43.48 4.37 -38.72
C THR A 765 -43.59 2.99 -38.09
N SER A 766 -43.73 1.98 -38.96
CA SER A 766 -43.56 0.59 -38.61
C SER A 766 -42.15 0.40 -38.04
N TYR A 767 -42.07 0.14 -36.74
CA TYR A 767 -40.91 -0.50 -36.14
C TYR A 767 -40.69 -1.82 -36.89
N VAL A 768 -39.67 -1.85 -37.76
CA VAL A 768 -39.20 -3.11 -38.34
C VAL A 768 -38.60 -3.92 -37.19
N ARG A 769 -39.36 -4.93 -36.76
CA ARG A 769 -38.88 -5.98 -35.87
C ARG A 769 -37.57 -6.55 -36.43
N PRO A 770 -36.53 -6.76 -35.59
CA PRO A 770 -35.42 -7.61 -35.97
C PRO A 770 -35.99 -8.99 -36.37
N PRO A 771 -35.60 -9.57 -37.52
CA PRO A 771 -36.00 -10.92 -37.86
C PRO A 771 -35.34 -11.90 -36.89
N ASP A 772 -36.13 -12.88 -36.44
CA ASP A 772 -35.72 -14.14 -35.82
C ASP A 772 -35.20 -14.10 -34.37
N VAL A 773 -36.04 -13.62 -33.45
CA VAL A 773 -36.07 -14.16 -32.08
C VAL A 773 -37.44 -14.82 -31.88
N GLU A 774 -37.49 -16.16 -31.88
CA GLU A 774 -38.68 -16.92 -31.52
C GLU A 774 -39.17 -16.50 -30.12
N PRO A 775 -40.44 -16.11 -29.96
CA PRO A 775 -40.98 -15.77 -28.66
C PRO A 775 -41.18 -17.04 -27.84
N LEU A 776 -40.39 -17.21 -26.80
CA LEU A 776 -40.45 -18.34 -25.86
C LEU A 776 -41.66 -18.33 -24.91
N LEU A 777 -42.70 -17.51 -25.15
CA LEU A 777 -43.89 -17.45 -24.32
C LEU A 777 -45.14 -17.17 -25.17
N GLY A 778 -46.09 -18.12 -25.15
CA GLY A 778 -47.36 -18.06 -25.86
C GLY A 778 -48.36 -17.05 -25.26
N PRO A 779 -49.49 -16.77 -25.97
CA PRO A 779 -50.32 -15.59 -25.73
C PRO A 779 -51.18 -15.60 -24.46
N ASP A 780 -51.24 -16.72 -23.73
CA ASP A 780 -52.32 -16.94 -22.75
C ASP A 780 -51.90 -16.78 -21.27
N ASN A 781 -50.73 -16.21 -20.96
CA ASN A 781 -50.30 -16.02 -19.56
C ASN A 781 -49.55 -14.70 -19.28
N VAL A 782 -49.94 -13.59 -19.91
CA VAL A 782 -49.49 -12.26 -19.48
C VAL A 782 -50.38 -11.77 -18.34
N THR A 783 -50.03 -12.15 -17.11
CA THR A 783 -50.52 -11.45 -15.92
C THR A 783 -49.95 -10.04 -15.97
N VAL A 784 -50.78 -9.07 -16.36
CA VAL A 784 -50.46 -7.64 -16.28
C VAL A 784 -50.15 -7.33 -14.80
N LEU A 785 -48.87 -7.14 -14.49
CA LEU A 785 -48.43 -6.52 -13.23
C LEU A 785 -48.95 -5.08 -13.21
N LYS A 786 -50.21 -4.91 -12.79
CA LYS A 786 -50.73 -3.62 -12.35
C LYS A 786 -49.96 -3.24 -11.08
N PHE A 787 -49.01 -2.33 -11.23
CA PHE A 787 -48.47 -1.61 -10.08
C PHE A 787 -49.61 -0.87 -9.39
N LYS A 788 -50.07 -1.39 -8.26
CA LYS A 788 -50.85 -0.61 -7.30
C LYS A 788 -49.93 0.48 -6.75
N ALA A 789 -50.34 1.73 -6.90
CA ALA A 789 -49.72 2.84 -6.17
C ALA A 789 -49.64 2.48 -4.68
N PRO A 790 -48.53 2.80 -3.99
CA PRO A 790 -48.43 2.54 -2.56
C PRO A 790 -49.49 3.37 -1.85
N VAL A 791 -50.36 2.66 -1.13
CA VAL A 791 -51.23 3.24 -0.11
C VAL A 791 -50.36 4.06 0.83
N THR A 792 -50.77 5.30 1.06
CA THR A 792 -50.22 6.22 2.07
C THR A 792 -50.32 5.59 3.45
N GLY A 793 -49.33 4.75 3.80
CA GLY A 793 -49.07 4.31 5.15
C GLY A 793 -48.37 5.44 5.90
N THR A 794 -49.06 6.03 6.86
CA THR A 794 -48.46 6.89 7.89
C THR A 794 -47.25 6.19 8.49
N LEU A 795 -46.06 6.76 8.24
CA LEU A 795 -44.82 6.37 8.88
C LEU A 795 -44.99 6.54 10.40
N ALA A 796 -44.81 5.45 11.15
CA ALA A 796 -44.69 5.50 12.60
C ALA A 796 -43.44 6.33 12.99
N PRO A 797 -43.49 7.15 14.05
CA PRO A 797 -42.36 7.95 14.46
C PRO A 797 -41.21 7.04 14.90
N ALA A 798 -39.99 7.39 14.48
CA ALA A 798 -38.76 6.74 14.88
C ALA A 798 -38.69 6.63 16.42
N LEU A 799 -38.67 5.40 16.92
CA LEU A 799 -38.40 5.09 18.31
C LEU A 799 -36.97 5.52 18.63
N ALA A 800 -36.85 6.64 19.34
CA ALA A 800 -35.63 7.08 20.00
C ALA A 800 -35.16 5.97 20.96
N VAL A 801 -34.08 5.28 20.58
CA VAL A 801 -33.36 4.37 21.47
C VAL A 801 -32.66 5.23 22.52
N LYS A 802 -33.27 5.31 23.70
CA LYS A 802 -32.65 5.88 24.91
C LYS A 802 -31.47 4.99 25.31
N HIS A 803 -30.25 5.53 25.22
CA HIS A 803 -29.07 4.98 25.88
C HIS A 803 -29.26 4.95 27.40
N PRO A 804 -29.02 3.83 28.10
CA PRO A 804 -28.79 3.85 29.53
C PRO A 804 -27.30 4.14 29.79
N LEU A 805 -27.01 5.39 30.13
CA LEU A 805 -25.80 5.79 30.82
C LEU A 805 -25.82 5.19 32.25
N ARG A 806 -24.91 4.26 32.54
CA ARG A 806 -24.39 4.03 33.91
C ARG A 806 -23.11 3.20 33.88
N THR A 807 -21.98 3.89 33.93
CA THR A 807 -20.68 3.30 34.29
C THR A 807 -20.56 3.20 35.81
N PRO A 808 -20.12 2.08 36.40
CA PRO A 808 -19.58 2.08 37.74
C PRO A 808 -18.12 2.56 37.73
N HIS A 809 -17.82 3.51 38.62
CA HIS A 809 -16.47 3.97 38.93
C HIS A 809 -15.55 2.81 39.31
N SER A 810 -14.40 2.69 38.65
CA SER A 810 -13.23 2.01 39.20
C SER A 810 -12.04 2.98 39.23
N ASN A 811 -11.79 3.51 40.42
CA ASN A 811 -10.54 4.19 40.75
C ASN A 811 -9.43 3.15 40.84
N ALA A 812 -8.63 2.99 39.78
CA ALA A 812 -7.38 2.25 39.82
C ALA A 812 -6.22 3.21 39.54
N THR A 813 -5.73 3.87 40.58
CA THR A 813 -4.49 4.66 40.56
C THR A 813 -3.28 3.74 40.39
N TRP A 814 -2.75 3.65 39.17
CA TRP A 814 -1.44 3.05 38.92
C TRP A 814 -0.35 4.11 39.14
N LYS A 815 0.36 4.02 40.27
CA LYS A 815 1.60 4.76 40.50
C LYS A 815 2.73 4.07 39.73
N ARG A 816 3.13 4.62 38.56
CA ARG A 816 4.40 4.27 37.91
C ARG A 816 5.54 5.10 38.53
N ARG A 817 6.48 4.42 39.20
CA ARG A 817 7.83 4.92 39.45
C ARG A 817 8.70 4.49 38.26
N GLY A 818 9.09 5.43 37.42
CA GLY A 818 10.17 5.28 36.47
C GLY A 818 10.79 6.66 36.25
N LYS A 819 11.93 6.94 36.88
CA LYS A 819 12.70 8.15 36.59
C LYS A 819 13.38 7.94 35.22
N PRO A 820 13.22 8.85 34.25
CA PRO A 820 14.06 8.84 33.05
C PRO A 820 15.50 9.14 33.45
N SER A 821 16.42 8.29 33.03
CA SER A 821 17.85 8.47 33.20
C SER A 821 18.32 9.59 32.26
N LYS A 822 18.79 10.71 32.83
CA LYS A 822 19.55 11.73 32.10
C LYS A 822 20.97 11.20 31.91
N VAL A 823 21.23 10.45 30.85
CA VAL A 823 22.61 10.16 30.43
C VAL A 823 22.90 11.10 29.26
N VAL A 824 23.75 12.09 29.51
CA VAL A 824 24.44 12.82 28.45
C VAL A 824 25.48 11.85 27.89
N PRO A 825 25.50 11.56 26.58
CA PRO A 825 26.52 10.69 26.01
C PRO A 825 27.90 11.33 26.24
N SER A 826 28.81 10.61 26.89
CA SER A 826 30.22 10.93 26.90
C SER A 826 30.87 10.21 25.71
N GLU A 827 31.79 10.88 25.01
CA GLU A 827 32.57 10.25 23.94
C GLU A 827 33.21 8.94 24.44
N PRO A 828 33.14 7.84 23.67
CA PRO A 828 33.74 6.57 24.06
C PRO A 828 35.28 6.64 24.10
N GLU A 829 35.88 7.56 23.34
CA GLU A 829 37.31 7.89 23.33
C GLU A 829 37.50 9.35 22.86
N PRO A 830 38.53 10.08 23.34
CA PRO A 830 38.79 11.45 22.91
C PRO A 830 38.97 11.54 21.39
N GLY A 831 38.13 12.33 20.72
CA GLY A 831 38.17 12.48 19.25
C GLY A 831 37.27 11.49 18.50
N ALA A 832 36.38 10.77 19.21
CA ALA A 832 35.40 9.88 18.58
C ALA A 832 34.44 10.59 17.62
N TRP A 833 34.23 11.90 17.79
CA TRP A 833 33.42 12.75 16.93
C TRP A 833 34.25 13.96 16.46
N PHE A 834 34.51 14.06 15.15
CA PHE A 834 35.05 15.30 14.59
C PHE A 834 33.95 16.36 14.51
N SER A 835 34.31 17.62 14.70
CA SER A 835 33.41 18.76 14.53
C SER A 835 33.82 19.56 13.30
N THR A 836 32.93 20.42 12.79
CA THR A 836 33.32 21.43 11.80
C THR A 836 34.52 22.24 12.33
N GLY A 837 35.54 22.41 11.51
CA GLY A 837 36.83 23.03 11.84
C GLY A 837 37.91 22.06 12.34
N SER A 838 37.60 20.77 12.53
CA SER A 838 38.63 19.78 12.91
C SER A 838 39.59 19.51 11.76
N SER A 839 40.90 19.64 12.01
CA SER A 839 41.94 19.14 11.10
C SER A 839 42.03 17.62 11.20
N VAL A 840 41.86 16.96 10.07
CA VAL A 840 41.80 15.50 9.96
C VAL A 840 42.73 15.01 8.86
N GLU A 841 43.03 13.72 8.86
CA GLU A 841 43.48 13.02 7.67
C GLU A 841 42.31 12.19 7.11
N ALA A 842 42.05 12.31 5.81
CA ALA A 842 41.09 11.49 5.08
C ALA A 842 41.82 10.48 4.18
N PHE A 843 41.34 9.23 4.15
CA PHE A 843 41.93 8.17 3.36
C PHE A 843 41.36 8.12 1.95
N PHE A 844 42.22 8.28 0.94
CA PHE A 844 41.87 8.26 -0.46
C PHE A 844 42.98 7.57 -1.26
N GLU A 845 42.62 6.68 -2.20
CA GLU A 845 43.57 5.98 -3.09
C GLU A 845 44.80 5.32 -2.42
N GLY A 846 44.65 4.82 -1.19
CA GLY A 846 45.76 4.17 -0.46
C GLY A 846 46.61 5.10 0.40
N PHE A 847 46.29 6.39 0.44
CA PHE A 847 47.03 7.41 1.20
C PHE A 847 46.13 8.20 2.13
N TRP A 848 46.72 8.75 3.19
CA TRP A 848 46.08 9.69 4.09
C TRP A 848 46.48 11.11 3.70
N PHE A 849 45.48 11.96 3.43
CA PHE A 849 45.62 13.36 3.05
C PHE A 849 45.09 14.26 4.16
N ILE A 850 45.83 15.30 4.51
CA ILE A 850 45.37 16.30 5.47
C ILE A 850 44.22 17.13 4.87
N GLY A 851 43.16 17.36 5.64
CA GLY A 851 42.06 18.24 5.28
C GLY A 851 41.35 18.81 6.50
N GLU A 852 40.34 19.64 6.26
CA GLU A 852 39.51 20.24 7.29
C GLU A 852 38.06 19.75 7.16
N VAL A 853 37.48 19.28 8.27
CA VAL A 853 36.06 18.93 8.30
C VAL A 853 35.24 20.21 8.23
N THR A 854 34.50 20.42 7.15
CA THR A 854 33.62 21.58 7.00
C THR A 854 32.16 21.25 7.35
N GLN A 855 31.77 19.97 7.26
CA GLN A 855 30.42 19.51 7.62
C GLN A 855 30.45 18.10 8.20
N VAL A 856 29.53 17.82 9.15
CA VAL A 856 29.35 16.51 9.77
C VAL A 856 27.89 16.10 9.61
N THR A 857 27.63 14.92 9.03
CA THR A 857 26.27 14.39 8.92
C THR A 857 25.86 13.67 10.21
N ALA A 858 24.56 13.58 10.45
CA ALA A 858 24.02 12.78 11.56
C ALA A 858 24.37 11.28 11.50
N PHE A 859 24.75 10.78 10.32
CA PHE A 859 25.17 9.40 10.10
C PHE A 859 26.67 9.17 10.33
N GLY A 860 27.41 10.19 10.80
CA GLY A 860 28.84 10.08 11.05
C GLY A 860 29.71 10.08 9.79
N LYS A 861 29.21 10.64 8.68
CA LYS A 861 30.04 11.02 7.52
C LYS A 861 30.58 12.44 7.69
N TYR A 862 31.79 12.66 7.22
CA TYR A 862 32.52 13.92 7.32
C TYR A 862 32.77 14.48 5.93
N TYR A 863 32.42 15.75 5.72
CA TYR A 863 32.78 16.49 4.53
C TYR A 863 34.14 17.13 4.77
N VAL A 864 35.14 16.69 4.02
CA VAL A 864 36.53 17.14 4.19
C VAL A 864 36.92 17.97 2.98
N VAL A 865 37.38 19.19 3.24
CA VAL A 865 37.96 20.09 2.24
C VAL A 865 39.48 20.01 2.34
N PHE A 866 40.13 19.69 1.22
CA PHE A 866 41.56 19.57 1.10
C PHE A 866 42.21 20.94 0.78
N PRO A 867 43.49 21.14 1.11
CA PRO A 867 44.16 22.43 0.91
C PRO A 867 44.33 22.88 -0.54
N ASP A 868 44.19 21.96 -1.51
CA ASP A 868 44.15 22.25 -2.95
C ASP A 868 42.78 22.73 -3.43
N GLY A 869 41.77 22.69 -2.56
CA GLY A 869 40.38 23.08 -2.85
C GLY A 869 39.47 21.91 -3.22
N ASP A 870 40.00 20.69 -3.34
CA ASP A 870 39.18 19.50 -3.55
C ASP A 870 38.36 19.18 -2.31
N GLN A 871 37.21 18.52 -2.50
CA GLN A 871 36.26 18.25 -1.42
C GLN A 871 35.59 16.89 -1.64
N SER A 872 35.43 16.12 -0.56
CA SER A 872 34.78 14.80 -0.64
C SER A 872 34.13 14.38 0.69
N TRP A 873 33.23 13.40 0.61
CA TRP A 873 32.53 12.81 1.75
C TRP A 873 33.20 11.51 2.18
N PHE A 874 33.59 11.42 3.45
CA PHE A 874 34.24 10.24 4.02
C PHE A 874 33.41 9.64 5.14
N SER A 875 33.26 8.31 5.16
CA SER A 875 32.74 7.62 6.34
C SER A 875 33.75 7.67 7.48
N ARG A 876 33.30 7.44 8.72
CA ARG A 876 34.14 7.55 9.92
C ARG A 876 35.42 6.73 9.87
N GLU A 877 35.40 5.54 9.28
CA GLU A 877 36.55 4.67 9.12
C GLU A 877 37.62 5.21 8.14
N PHE A 878 37.27 6.21 7.32
CA PHE A 878 38.15 6.88 6.36
C PHE A 878 38.64 8.24 6.86
N VAL A 879 38.34 8.62 8.09
CA VAL A 879 38.77 9.91 8.68
C VAL A 879 39.39 9.67 10.05
N ARG A 880 40.53 10.31 10.30
CA ARG A 880 41.19 10.27 11.61
C ARG A 880 41.73 11.65 12.01
N PRO A 881 42.04 11.90 13.29
CA PRO A 881 42.68 13.15 13.67
C PRO A 881 44.00 13.32 12.92
N PHE A 882 44.31 14.55 12.48
CA PHE A 882 45.62 14.83 11.91
C PHE A 882 46.71 14.71 12.99
N GLU A 883 47.73 13.92 12.71
CA GLU A 883 48.92 13.77 13.55
C GLU A 883 50.12 14.43 12.85
N PRO A 884 50.76 15.46 13.47
CA PRO A 884 51.96 16.10 12.92
C PRO A 884 53.05 15.10 12.55
N TYR A 885 53.77 15.34 11.46
CA TYR A 885 54.77 14.42 10.95
C TYR A 885 56.01 14.35 11.87
N HIS A 886 56.62 13.18 11.97
CA HIS A 886 57.80 12.97 12.80
C HIS A 886 59.08 12.94 11.98
N VAL A 887 60.18 13.43 12.57
CA VAL A 887 61.51 13.27 11.96
C VAL A 887 61.84 11.78 11.83
N GLY A 888 62.21 11.35 10.62
CA GLY A 888 62.41 9.96 10.21
C GLY A 888 61.20 9.28 9.59
N GLU A 889 60.04 9.97 9.49
CA GLU A 889 58.83 9.38 8.94
C GLU A 889 58.87 9.31 7.39
N PRO A 890 58.63 8.12 6.79
CA PRO A 890 58.54 7.98 5.34
C PRO A 890 57.18 8.47 4.84
N LEU A 891 57.20 9.45 3.95
CA LEU A 891 56.01 10.07 3.36
C LEU A 891 56.17 10.17 1.84
N GLN A 892 55.18 10.77 1.18
CA GLN A 892 55.38 11.32 -0.15
C GLN A 892 55.10 12.81 -0.16
N VAL A 893 55.92 13.57 -0.87
CA VAL A 893 55.79 15.03 -1.02
C VAL A 893 55.40 15.39 -2.45
N TYR A 894 54.43 16.29 -2.59
CA TYR A 894 54.05 16.90 -3.85
C TYR A 894 55.01 18.04 -4.20
N GLN A 895 55.55 18.03 -5.42
CA GLN A 895 56.40 19.11 -5.91
C GLN A 895 55.63 20.00 -6.87
N ASP A 896 55.54 21.29 -6.55
CA ASP A 896 54.91 22.28 -7.42
C ASP A 896 55.51 22.24 -8.84
N GLY A 897 54.65 22.01 -9.84
CA GLY A 897 55.01 21.85 -11.25
C GLY A 897 55.35 20.43 -11.72
N MET A 898 55.36 19.41 -10.85
CA MET A 898 55.39 17.99 -11.25
C MET A 898 54.06 17.32 -10.91
N MET A 899 53.50 16.56 -11.84
CA MET A 899 52.18 15.93 -11.64
C MET A 899 52.20 14.72 -10.68
N ASP A 900 53.35 14.40 -10.09
CA ASP A 900 53.54 13.18 -9.30
C ASP A 900 54.10 13.48 -7.89
N TYR A 901 53.70 12.63 -6.94
CA TYR A 901 54.25 12.60 -5.58
C TYR A 901 55.52 11.75 -5.52
N GLU A 902 56.56 12.23 -4.85
CA GLU A 902 57.81 11.49 -4.67
C GLU A 902 58.02 11.04 -3.21
N HIS A 903 58.62 9.86 -3.02
CA HIS A 903 58.93 9.35 -1.68
C HIS A 903 59.98 10.21 -0.99
N CYS A 904 59.71 10.59 0.25
CA CYS A 904 60.59 11.41 1.06
C CYS A 904 60.64 10.93 2.51
N GLU A 905 61.64 11.40 3.24
CA GLU A 905 61.75 11.26 4.69
C GLU A 905 61.82 12.65 5.32
N ILE A 906 61.06 12.87 6.40
CA ILE A 906 61.13 14.14 7.15
C ILE A 906 62.44 14.17 7.92
N VAL A 907 63.26 15.20 7.71
CA VAL A 907 64.59 15.34 8.35
C VAL A 907 64.63 16.44 9.42
N ALA A 908 63.67 17.37 9.40
CA ALA A 908 63.45 18.34 10.48
C ALA A 908 61.98 18.79 10.49
N ALA A 909 61.49 19.19 11.66
CA ALA A 909 60.19 19.82 11.86
C ALA A 909 60.43 21.16 12.57
N GLU A 910 59.91 22.24 12.03
CA GLU A 910 60.10 23.60 12.54
C GLU A 910 58.93 24.00 13.46
N ASP A 911 59.19 24.96 14.36
CA ASP A 911 58.18 25.45 15.32
C ASP A 911 56.98 26.15 14.64
N ASP A 912 57.13 26.57 13.37
CA ASP A 912 56.07 27.20 12.57
C ASP A 912 55.13 26.18 11.88
N GLY A 913 55.36 24.88 12.10
CA GLY A 913 54.57 23.79 11.52
C GLY A 913 54.98 23.39 10.11
N THR A 914 56.09 23.93 9.59
CA THR A 914 56.71 23.48 8.34
C THR A 914 57.71 22.35 8.57
N TYR A 915 58.02 21.60 7.51
CA TYR A 915 58.90 20.45 7.57
C TYR A 915 60.00 20.52 6.52
N HIS A 916 61.16 19.97 6.86
CA HIS A 916 62.23 19.71 5.91
C HIS A 916 62.18 18.24 5.51
N ALA A 917 62.28 17.96 4.22
CA ALA A 917 62.17 16.60 3.69
C ALA A 917 63.28 16.30 2.68
N VAL A 918 63.76 15.06 2.65
CA VAL A 918 64.75 14.58 1.67
C VAL A 918 64.12 13.49 0.82
N LEU A 919 64.23 13.61 -0.51
CA LEU A 919 63.72 12.60 -1.44
C LEU A 919 64.57 11.33 -1.38
N SER A 920 63.94 10.18 -1.21
CA SER A 920 64.63 8.89 -1.03
C SER A 920 65.42 8.43 -2.25
N ARG A 921 65.16 8.98 -3.46
CA ARG A 921 65.82 8.59 -4.71
C ARG A 921 66.90 9.55 -5.19
N SER A 922 66.76 10.83 -4.90
CA SER A 922 67.60 11.89 -5.47
C SER A 922 68.44 12.64 -4.43
N ASP A 923 68.24 12.35 -3.13
CA ASP A 923 68.79 13.09 -2.00
C ASP A 923 68.50 14.60 -2.07
N LYS A 924 67.52 15.01 -2.87
CA LYS A 924 67.10 16.41 -3.00
C LYS A 924 66.41 16.84 -1.72
N TYR A 925 66.89 17.95 -1.18
CA TYR A 925 66.41 18.55 0.05
C TYR A 925 65.31 19.59 -0.24
N TYR A 926 64.21 19.50 0.49
CA TYR A 926 63.15 20.51 0.55
C TYR A 926 63.15 21.16 1.93
N ASP A 927 63.09 22.49 1.92
CA ASP A 927 63.12 23.34 3.11
C ASP A 927 61.72 23.97 3.27
N LYS A 928 61.19 24.00 4.50
CA LYS A 928 59.92 24.65 4.87
C LYS A 928 58.70 24.24 4.03
N VAL A 929 58.50 22.93 3.87
CA VAL A 929 57.33 22.37 3.20
C VAL A 929 56.13 22.36 4.16
N LEU A 930 54.99 22.90 3.71
CA LEU A 930 53.74 22.87 4.48
C LEU A 930 53.16 21.45 4.56
N PRO A 931 52.44 21.10 5.66
CA PRO A 931 51.88 19.77 5.86
C PRO A 931 51.02 19.28 4.69
N GLN A 932 50.28 20.19 4.05
CA GLN A 932 49.40 19.93 2.92
C GLN A 932 50.07 19.35 1.67
N TYR A 933 51.38 19.48 1.53
CA TYR A 933 52.10 18.90 0.40
C TYR A 933 52.55 17.46 0.67
N PHE A 934 52.27 16.92 1.86
CA PHE A 934 52.60 15.54 2.20
C PHE A 934 51.37 14.64 2.19
N ARG A 935 51.59 13.38 1.86
CA ARG A 935 50.63 12.30 2.09
C ARG A 935 51.30 11.10 2.75
N ARG A 936 50.58 10.42 3.63
CA ARG A 936 51.10 9.29 4.41
C ARG A 936 50.61 7.97 3.83
N TYR A 937 51.50 6.99 3.74
CA TYR A 937 51.16 5.65 3.24
C TYR A 937 50.35 4.87 4.28
N HIS A 938 49.33 4.12 3.84
CA HIS A 938 48.63 3.20 4.73
C HIS A 938 49.31 1.83 4.74
N PHE A 939 49.96 1.51 5.87
CA PHE A 939 50.65 0.24 6.08
C PHE A 939 49.74 -0.89 6.61
N GLY A 940 48.43 -0.66 6.72
CA GLY A 940 47.45 -1.64 7.20
C GLY A 940 46.80 -2.47 6.09
N ASP A 941 45.88 -3.37 6.48
CA ASP A 941 45.02 -4.08 5.54
C ASP A 941 44.21 -3.08 4.69
N PRO A 942 43.92 -3.40 3.40
CA PRO A 942 43.14 -2.50 2.55
C PRO A 942 41.84 -2.05 3.24
N ILE A 943 41.67 -0.74 3.39
CA ILE A 943 40.41 -0.18 3.87
C ILE A 943 39.43 -0.23 2.69
N GLU A 944 38.59 -1.28 2.63
CA GLU A 944 37.58 -1.40 1.58
C GLU A 944 36.50 -0.33 1.76
N GLU A 945 36.41 0.58 0.79
CA GLU A 945 35.35 1.58 0.72
C GLU A 945 34.00 0.88 0.59
N ARG A 946 33.17 1.00 1.63
CA ARG A 946 31.75 0.71 1.53
C ARG A 946 31.10 1.83 0.72
N THR A 947 31.32 1.84 -0.59
CA THR A 947 30.72 2.79 -1.51
C THR A 947 29.21 2.64 -1.44
N TYR A 948 28.57 3.66 -0.84
CA TYR A 948 27.13 3.85 -0.86
C TYR A 948 26.83 4.77 -2.02
N THR A 949 26.66 4.22 -3.22
CA THR A 949 25.99 4.93 -4.31
C THR A 949 24.50 4.95 -3.98
N GLY A 950 24.03 6.04 -3.35
CA GLY A 950 22.62 6.36 -3.35
C GLY A 950 22.23 6.67 -4.80
N ALA A 951 21.54 5.73 -5.46
CA ALA A 951 21.11 5.90 -6.84
C ALA A 951 19.87 6.82 -6.90
N TYR A 952 19.89 7.69 -7.92
CA TYR A 952 18.78 8.51 -8.42
C TYR A 952 17.71 7.68 -9.13
#